data_AF-A0A2G2HHI4-F1
#
_entry.id   AF-A0A2G2HHI4-F1
#
_cell.length_a   1.000
_cell.length_b   1.000
_cell.length_c   1.000
_cell.angle_alpha   90.00
_cell.angle_beta   90.00
_cell.angle_gamma   90.00
#
_symmetry.space_group_name_H-M   'P 1'
#
loop_
_entity.id
_entity.type
_entity.pdbx_description
1 polymer ?
#
loop_
_entity_poly.entity_id
_entity_poly.type
_entity_poly.pdbx_seq_one_letter_code
_entity_poly.pdbx_strand_id
1 'polypeptide(L)'
;MELNYIFVFLSLFAIEIIYLKIAEFNNIKDIPSYRSSHVKTTISGGGIIYFTAILFFFSIYANDNILEYKYFLIASLLISIISFIDDFKTLSPIIRIVSQFIAVTLIFYSLNIFSEVTPFKITIMIISYIFSIGFINIYNFMDGINGMTFLNALLTFVTLTAINYYIIEFTDSDLLVVLIIATLVFGYFNFRKEAKCFAGDVGSITIGFTVFYFLLKYFLITHNFTILLLISVYLLDGGWTIIQRFFNKENIFKAHKKHLYQTLVNERKFSHLKVSTYYFMAQLIINIFALSLLYYKVENTLLITIATLIVLSGIYFFIIKRVEKSLSKSNLGSFNKNKIWLSSPHMGGNEQKYIKEAFDANWIAPLGSNVSGFEQDLEKYLGENSKVAALSSGTAAIHLALILANVQRDDDVICQSMTFSASANPILYLGANPIFIDSEKDTWNMCPNHLEKKIKERIEKDKKPKAIIVVHLYGMPAMMDEIVAISKKFKITLIEDAAESLGSTYKGQKCGTFGDYGILSFNGNKIITTSGGGALVCKNQIDKDKAIFYATQSRDEAPHYQHSEIGYNYRMSNIVAGIGRGQMEVLDEHVQLRRDNNKFYQDVFKNIDGVQVFVEPSNDFYSNHWLSCITIDTNLTTVDNEKLKDILFEENIEARPLWKPMHLQPIFEKYDYLGSKISESLFLNGLCLPSGSNLLPEEKERIIKAILKGFRE
;
A
#
# COMPACT_ATOMS: atom_id res chain seq x y z
N MET A 1 49.44 -2.41 24.06
CA MET A 1 49.69 -3.31 22.92
C MET A 1 49.27 -2.51 21.70
N GLU A 2 50.17 -2.16 20.77
CA GLU A 2 49.78 -1.33 19.61
C GLU A 2 48.66 -2.03 18.81
N LEU A 3 47.64 -1.27 18.43
CA LEU A 3 46.47 -1.83 17.75
C LEU A 3 46.84 -2.21 16.32
N ASN A 4 46.81 -3.51 16.01
CA ASN A 4 47.07 -3.99 14.65
C ASN A 4 45.82 -3.83 13.78
N TYR A 5 45.75 -2.73 13.03
CA TYR A 5 44.61 -2.41 12.15
C TYR A 5 44.35 -3.46 11.06
N ILE A 6 45.38 -4.16 10.58
CA ILE A 6 45.21 -5.23 9.59
C ILE A 6 44.46 -6.41 10.24
N PHE A 7 44.83 -6.76 11.47
CA PHE A 7 44.13 -7.78 12.23
C PHE A 7 42.67 -7.38 12.48
N VAL A 8 42.41 -6.13 12.92
CA VAL A 8 41.05 -5.60 13.10
C VAL A 8 40.25 -5.73 11.80
N PHE A 9 40.80 -5.30 10.67
CA PHE A 9 40.14 -5.38 9.35
C PHE A 9 39.79 -6.82 8.98
N LEU A 10 40.74 -7.75 9.09
CA LEU A 10 40.52 -9.16 8.75
C LEU A 10 39.49 -9.81 9.68
N SER A 11 39.53 -9.51 10.98
CA SER A 11 38.55 -10.00 11.95
C SER A 11 37.15 -9.48 11.65
N LEU A 12 36.99 -8.17 11.45
CA LEU A 12 35.69 -7.58 11.12
C LEU A 12 35.15 -8.09 9.78
N PHE A 13 36.01 -8.24 8.77
CA PHE A 13 35.61 -8.80 7.48
C PHE A 13 35.13 -10.26 7.60
N ALA A 14 35.81 -11.08 8.39
CA ALA A 14 35.39 -12.45 8.67
C ALA A 14 34.04 -12.49 9.42
N ILE A 15 33.86 -11.62 10.42
CA ILE A 15 32.61 -11.53 11.18
C ILE A 15 31.44 -11.11 10.27
N GLU A 16 31.64 -10.14 9.39
CA GLU A 16 30.59 -9.71 8.45
C GLU A 16 30.18 -10.85 7.53
N ILE A 17 31.12 -11.63 6.99
CA ILE A 17 30.79 -12.81 6.16
C ILE A 17 29.99 -13.85 6.96
N ILE A 18 30.38 -14.10 8.21
CA ILE A 18 29.65 -15.04 9.08
C ILE A 18 28.24 -14.52 9.33
N TYR A 19 28.10 -13.23 9.63
CA TYR A 19 26.82 -12.59 9.84
C TYR A 19 25.90 -12.72 8.63
N LEU A 20 26.39 -12.44 7.41
CA LEU A 20 25.59 -12.56 6.19
C LEU A 20 25.03 -13.98 6.01
N LYS A 21 25.81 -15.02 6.33
CA LYS A 21 25.34 -16.41 6.29
C LYS A 21 24.28 -16.70 7.35
N ILE A 22 24.47 -16.18 8.57
CA ILE A 22 23.50 -16.34 9.67
C ILE A 22 22.19 -15.62 9.32
N ALA A 23 22.27 -14.40 8.81
CA ALA A 23 21.13 -13.59 8.41
C ALA A 23 20.36 -14.25 7.26
N GLU A 24 21.07 -14.83 6.28
CA GLU A 24 20.45 -15.58 5.19
C GLU A 24 19.72 -16.83 5.69
N PHE A 25 20.33 -17.61 6.60
CA PHE A 25 19.73 -18.80 7.20
C PHE A 25 18.48 -18.48 8.05
N ASN A 26 18.52 -17.38 8.81
CA ASN A 26 17.41 -16.95 9.67
C ASN A 26 16.41 -16.04 8.96
N ASN A 27 16.54 -15.85 7.64
CA ASN A 27 15.69 -15.01 6.80
C ASN A 27 15.55 -13.55 7.29
N ILE A 28 16.65 -12.97 7.79
CA ILE A 28 16.75 -11.56 8.19
C ILE A 28 16.99 -10.72 6.93
N LYS A 29 15.91 -10.33 6.27
CA LYS A 29 15.94 -9.69 4.95
C LYS A 29 15.01 -8.49 4.90
N ASP A 30 15.47 -7.42 4.26
CA ASP A 30 14.63 -6.30 3.85
C ASP A 30 13.92 -6.63 2.53
N ILE A 31 12.63 -6.92 2.62
CA ILE A 31 11.76 -7.29 1.50
C ILE A 31 11.20 -6.00 0.86
N PRO A 32 11.43 -5.77 -0.45
CA PRO A 32 10.93 -4.60 -1.16
C PRO A 32 9.43 -4.46 -1.00
N SER A 33 9.01 -3.28 -0.55
CA SER A 33 7.62 -2.89 -0.44
C SER A 33 7.36 -1.70 -1.37
N TYR A 34 6.09 -1.30 -1.52
CA TYR A 34 5.72 -0.09 -2.28
C TYR A 34 6.44 1.19 -1.80
N ARG A 35 7.08 1.16 -0.61
CA ARG A 35 7.87 2.24 0.00
C ARG A 35 9.39 2.05 -0.06
N SER A 36 9.89 0.92 -0.55
CA SER A 36 11.32 0.66 -0.70
C SER A 36 11.89 1.37 -1.94
N SER A 37 13.19 1.66 -1.93
CA SER A 37 13.89 2.22 -3.11
C SER A 37 14.67 1.15 -3.88
N HIS A 38 14.96 0.02 -3.24
CA HIS A 38 15.52 -1.18 -3.87
C HIS A 38 14.42 -2.10 -4.40
N VAL A 39 14.76 -2.91 -5.40
CA VAL A 39 13.83 -3.79 -6.12
C VAL A 39 14.02 -5.28 -5.75
N LYS A 40 15.18 -5.66 -5.21
CA LYS A 40 15.51 -7.04 -4.84
C LYS A 40 15.57 -7.21 -3.33
N THR A 41 15.08 -8.33 -2.81
CA THR A 41 15.28 -8.70 -1.40
C THR A 41 16.75 -8.69 -1.04
N THR A 42 17.11 -7.92 -0.01
CA THR A 42 18.49 -7.68 0.42
C THR A 42 18.63 -8.05 1.89
N ILE A 43 19.79 -8.57 2.32
CA ILE A 43 20.00 -8.90 3.74
C ILE A 43 19.93 -7.61 4.58
N SER A 44 19.16 -7.62 5.67
CA SER A 44 19.17 -6.52 6.64
C SER A 44 20.22 -6.76 7.73
N GLY A 45 20.59 -5.70 8.43
CA GLY A 45 21.38 -5.79 9.67
C GLY A 45 22.90 -5.95 9.50
N GLY A 46 23.44 -5.78 8.29
CA GLY A 46 24.89 -5.82 8.05
C GLY A 46 25.68 -4.74 8.78
N GLY A 47 25.01 -3.74 9.35
CA GLY A 47 25.66 -2.76 10.21
C GLY A 47 25.88 -3.23 11.65
N ILE A 48 25.57 -4.49 11.99
CA ILE A 48 26.01 -5.12 13.25
C ILE A 48 27.55 -5.03 13.43
N ILE A 49 28.28 -4.88 12.32
CA ILE A 49 29.72 -4.73 12.31
C ILE A 49 30.21 -3.49 13.08
N TYR A 50 29.43 -2.41 13.15
CA TYR A 50 29.81 -1.20 13.89
C TYR A 50 29.81 -1.45 15.40
N PHE A 51 28.78 -2.14 15.90
CA PHE A 51 28.73 -2.54 17.30
C PHE A 51 29.83 -3.54 17.64
N THR A 52 30.06 -4.52 16.76
CA THR A 52 31.16 -5.48 16.88
C THR A 52 32.51 -4.77 16.94
N ALA A 53 32.73 -3.75 16.12
CA ALA A 53 33.97 -2.97 16.10
C ALA A 53 34.18 -2.20 17.41
N ILE A 54 33.13 -1.60 17.97
CA ILE A 54 33.15 -0.97 19.30
C ILE A 54 33.54 -2.01 20.36
N LEU A 55 32.88 -3.17 20.38
CA LEU A 55 33.20 -4.25 21.32
C LEU A 55 34.65 -4.74 21.18
N PHE A 56 35.12 -4.90 19.94
CA PHE A 56 36.47 -5.36 19.64
C PHE A 56 37.54 -4.40 20.19
N PHE A 57 37.34 -3.10 19.99
CA PHE A 57 38.19 -2.06 20.57
C PHE A 57 38.26 -2.16 22.09
N PHE A 58 37.10 -2.24 22.77
CA PHE A 58 37.07 -2.31 24.23
C PHE A 58 37.60 -3.63 24.81
N SER A 59 37.45 -4.75 24.08
CA SER A 59 37.88 -6.08 24.55
C SER A 59 39.38 -6.31 24.46
N ILE A 60 40.05 -5.66 23.50
CA ILE A 60 41.47 -5.90 23.21
C ILE A 60 42.37 -4.78 23.74
N TYR A 61 41.86 -3.55 23.80
CA TYR A 61 42.72 -2.38 23.96
C TYR A 61 42.41 -1.52 25.19
N ALA A 62 41.15 -1.42 25.60
CA ALA A 62 40.71 -0.39 26.53
C ALA A 62 40.89 -0.71 28.03
N ASN A 63 41.88 -1.51 28.46
CA ASN A 63 42.01 -1.86 29.89
C ASN A 63 42.14 -0.62 30.81
N ASP A 64 42.74 0.49 30.33
CA ASP A 64 42.86 1.75 31.09
C ASP A 64 41.76 2.79 30.77
N ASN A 65 41.15 2.73 29.57
CA ASN A 65 40.15 3.71 29.08
C ASN A 65 38.68 3.26 29.25
N ILE A 66 38.43 2.01 29.67
CA ILE A 66 37.07 1.47 29.76
C ILE A 66 36.16 2.25 30.71
N LEU A 67 36.72 2.88 31.74
CA LEU A 67 35.98 3.70 32.70
C LEU A 67 35.42 4.99 32.09
N GLU A 68 36.15 5.61 31.16
CA GLU A 68 35.73 6.83 30.45
C GLU A 68 34.54 6.53 29.52
N TYR A 69 34.60 5.41 28.78
CA TYR A 69 33.61 5.06 27.77
C TYR A 69 32.54 4.07 28.26
N LYS A 70 32.51 3.71 29.56
CA LYS A 70 31.60 2.68 30.09
C LYS A 70 30.13 2.91 29.72
N TYR A 71 29.68 4.15 29.83
CA TYR A 71 28.29 4.50 29.52
C TYR A 71 28.03 4.54 28.02
N PHE A 72 29.00 4.97 27.21
CA PHE A 72 28.91 4.89 25.76
C PHE A 72 28.82 3.44 25.29
N LEU A 73 29.60 2.53 25.88
CA LEU A 73 29.57 1.10 25.58
C LEU A 73 28.23 0.46 25.95
N ILE A 74 27.72 0.73 27.16
CA ILE A 74 26.42 0.23 27.63
C ILE A 74 25.28 0.77 26.75
N ALA A 75 25.32 2.07 26.41
CA ALA A 75 24.32 2.69 25.57
C ALA A 75 24.34 2.13 24.13
N SER A 76 25.53 1.91 23.57
CA SER A 76 25.71 1.28 22.27
C SER A 76 25.16 -0.16 22.28
N LEU A 77 25.50 -0.96 23.30
CA LEU A 77 24.97 -2.32 23.48
C LEU A 77 23.43 -2.32 23.54
N LEU A 78 22.83 -1.43 24.33
CA LEU A 78 21.38 -1.31 24.46
C LEU A 78 20.72 -1.01 23.11
N ILE A 79 21.21 0.01 22.41
CA ILE A 79 20.67 0.41 21.10
C ILE A 79 20.84 -0.72 20.08
N SER A 80 22.02 -1.32 19.99
CA SER A 80 22.30 -2.37 19.01
C SER A 80 21.46 -3.62 19.27
N ILE A 81 21.27 -4.05 20.53
CA ILE A 81 20.40 -5.21 20.84
C ILE A 81 18.95 -4.92 20.44
N ILE A 82 18.38 -3.79 20.87
CA ILE A 82 16.97 -3.48 20.59
C ILE A 82 16.74 -3.34 19.08
N SER A 83 17.67 -2.70 18.38
CA SER A 83 17.58 -2.50 16.94
C SER A 83 17.81 -3.80 16.16
N PHE A 84 18.66 -4.71 16.65
CA PHE A 84 18.82 -6.04 16.09
C PHE A 84 17.56 -6.91 16.25
N ILE A 85 16.89 -6.79 17.40
CA ILE A 85 15.58 -7.44 17.61
C ILE A 85 14.55 -6.85 16.64
N ASP A 86 14.57 -5.54 16.39
CA ASP A 86 13.66 -4.88 15.44
C ASP A 86 13.87 -5.36 13.98
N ASP A 87 15.12 -5.56 13.56
CA ASP A 87 15.50 -6.15 12.27
C ASP A 87 14.97 -7.60 12.13
N PHE A 88 14.87 -8.34 13.23
CA PHE A 88 14.34 -9.71 13.25
C PHE A 88 12.80 -9.75 13.34
N LYS A 89 12.22 -8.87 14.17
CA LYS A 89 10.79 -8.76 14.47
C LYS A 89 10.45 -7.31 14.74
N THR A 90 9.65 -6.71 13.86
CA THR A 90 9.22 -5.32 13.99
C THR A 90 8.59 -5.05 15.36
N LEU A 91 9.22 -4.17 16.13
CA LEU A 91 8.83 -3.69 17.44
C LEU A 91 7.95 -2.45 17.33
N SER A 92 7.25 -2.14 18.42
CA SER A 92 6.48 -0.89 18.49
C SER A 92 7.40 0.33 18.49
N PRO A 93 6.99 1.46 17.86
CA PRO A 93 7.75 2.71 17.87
C PRO A 93 8.09 3.21 19.29
N ILE A 94 7.24 2.91 20.27
CA ILE A 94 7.44 3.32 21.68
C ILE A 94 8.69 2.64 22.25
N ILE A 95 8.85 1.33 22.04
CA ILE A 95 10.01 0.57 22.56
C ILE A 95 11.31 1.14 22.00
N ARG A 96 11.31 1.46 20.70
CA ARG A 96 12.47 2.05 19.99
C ARG A 96 12.83 3.44 20.53
N ILE A 97 11.84 4.31 20.71
CA ILE A 97 12.06 5.67 21.23
C ILE A 97 12.53 5.61 22.69
N VAL A 98 11.96 4.73 23.51
CA VAL A 98 12.36 4.57 24.91
C VAL A 98 13.81 4.06 25.02
N SER A 99 14.22 3.09 24.20
CA SER A 99 15.60 2.62 24.22
C SER A 99 16.60 3.70 23.78
N GLN A 100 16.27 4.47 22.73
CA GLN A 100 17.04 5.62 22.29
C GLN A 100 17.13 6.69 23.39
N PHE A 101 16.03 6.99 24.08
CA PHE A 101 16.01 7.95 25.19
C PHE A 101 16.93 7.52 26.34
N ILE A 102 16.87 6.25 26.75
CA ILE A 102 17.74 5.70 27.79
C ILE A 102 19.21 5.79 27.37
N ALA A 103 19.55 5.39 26.15
CA ALA A 103 20.91 5.46 25.63
C ALA A 103 21.44 6.90 25.55
N VAL A 104 20.63 7.86 25.10
CA VAL A 104 20.98 9.29 25.11
C VAL A 104 21.17 9.80 26.54
N THR A 105 20.34 9.36 27.48
CA THR A 105 20.48 9.71 28.91
C THR A 105 21.83 9.24 29.46
N LEU A 106 22.26 8.01 29.12
CA LEU A 106 23.54 7.45 29.58
C LEU A 106 24.73 8.28 29.08
N ILE A 107 24.73 8.73 27.83
CA ILE A 107 25.83 9.58 27.32
C ILE A 107 25.75 11.02 27.86
N PHE A 108 24.55 11.56 28.09
CA PHE A 108 24.40 12.87 28.72
C PHE A 108 24.94 12.84 30.16
N TYR A 109 24.73 11.72 30.85
CA TYR A 109 25.30 11.47 32.16
C TYR A 109 26.82 11.38 32.10
N SER A 110 27.37 10.59 31.16
CA SER A 110 28.82 10.43 31.03
C SER A 110 29.55 11.70 30.65
N LEU A 111 28.88 12.61 29.93
CA LEU A 111 29.41 13.90 29.51
C LEU A 111 29.08 15.03 30.51
N ASN A 112 28.62 14.69 31.73
CA ASN A 112 28.32 15.63 32.81
C ASN A 112 27.32 16.75 32.46
N ILE A 113 26.39 16.50 31.52
CA ILE A 113 25.38 17.49 31.10
C ILE A 113 24.43 17.87 32.24
N PHE A 114 24.22 16.95 33.20
CA PHE A 114 23.32 17.15 34.35
C PHE A 114 23.96 17.90 35.54
N SER A 115 25.23 18.29 35.46
CA SER A 115 25.99 18.82 36.60
C SER A 115 25.44 20.15 37.17
N GLU A 116 24.60 20.87 36.43
CA GLU A 116 23.93 22.09 36.89
C GLU A 116 22.52 22.24 36.30
N VAL A 117 21.49 22.24 37.14
CA VAL A 117 20.08 22.32 36.72
C VAL A 117 19.53 23.73 36.94
N THR A 118 19.50 24.54 35.87
CA THR A 118 18.78 25.83 35.83
C THR A 118 17.61 25.74 34.84
N PRO A 119 16.54 26.55 34.97
CA PRO A 119 15.42 26.53 34.03
C PRO A 119 15.85 26.66 32.56
N PHE A 120 16.84 27.51 32.28
CA PHE A 120 17.42 27.68 30.95
C PHE A 120 18.14 26.42 30.46
N LYS A 121 18.95 25.78 31.32
CA LYS A 121 19.62 24.51 30.99
C LYS A 121 18.64 23.35 30.81
N ILE A 122 17.51 23.34 31.53
CA ILE A 122 16.42 22.37 31.31
C ILE A 122 15.84 22.51 29.91
N THR A 123 15.55 23.73 29.45
CA THR A 123 15.04 23.96 28.09
C THR A 123 16.03 23.47 27.04
N ILE A 124 17.31 23.81 27.20
CA ILE A 124 18.38 23.33 26.31
C ILE A 124 18.44 21.80 26.31
N MET A 125 18.35 21.18 27.49
CA MET A 125 18.38 19.73 27.63
C MET A 125 17.22 19.05 26.91
N ILE A 126 16.00 19.59 26.99
CA ILE A 126 14.83 19.09 26.26
C ILE A 126 15.06 19.18 24.74
N ILE A 127 15.57 20.32 24.25
CA ILE A 127 15.90 20.51 22.84
C ILE A 127 16.96 19.51 22.40
N SER A 128 17.99 19.29 23.23
CA SER A 128 19.04 18.31 22.97
C SER A 128 18.47 16.90 22.85
N TYR A 129 17.57 16.45 23.74
CA TYR A 129 16.94 15.13 23.60
C TYR A 129 16.16 14.97 22.29
N ILE A 130 15.36 15.98 21.93
CA ILE A 130 14.59 15.97 20.68
C ILE A 130 15.53 15.89 19.48
N PHE A 131 16.60 16.68 19.50
CA PHE A 131 17.60 16.68 18.44
C PHE A 131 18.35 15.34 18.34
N SER A 132 18.82 14.77 19.47
CA SER A 132 19.52 13.49 19.50
C SER A 132 18.68 12.37 18.92
N ILE A 133 17.44 12.21 19.41
CA ILE A 133 16.53 11.15 18.98
C ILE A 133 16.10 11.38 17.52
N GLY A 134 15.83 12.63 17.14
CA GLY A 134 15.53 12.99 15.77
C GLY A 134 16.67 12.64 14.81
N PHE A 135 17.90 12.99 15.17
CA PHE A 135 19.10 12.70 14.38
C PHE A 135 19.33 11.19 14.19
N ILE A 136 19.23 10.42 15.27
CA ILE A 136 19.37 8.95 15.22
C ILE A 136 18.35 8.35 14.24
N ASN A 137 17.10 8.80 14.27
CA ASN A 137 16.06 8.30 13.37
C ASN A 137 16.21 8.79 11.93
N ILE A 138 16.70 10.02 11.70
CA ILE A 138 17.07 10.49 10.35
C ILE A 138 18.14 9.58 9.75
N TYR A 139 19.16 9.22 10.53
CA TYR A 139 20.21 8.30 10.08
C TYR A 139 19.63 6.93 9.69
N ASN A 140 18.65 6.43 10.44
CA ASN A 140 17.94 5.19 10.11
C ASN A 140 17.17 5.28 8.80
N PHE A 141 16.41 6.35 8.57
CA PHE A 141 15.60 6.50 7.36
C PHE A 141 16.41 6.52 6.06
N MET A 142 17.66 6.94 6.14
CA MET A 142 18.55 7.06 4.98
C MET A 142 19.23 5.73 4.59
N ASP A 143 19.03 4.67 5.37
CA ASP A 143 19.39 3.31 4.97
C ASP A 143 18.40 2.75 3.92
N GLY A 144 18.86 1.83 3.06
CA GLY A 144 18.08 1.29 1.94
C GLY A 144 18.41 1.88 0.56
N ILE A 145 19.40 2.79 0.47
CA ILE A 145 20.09 3.14 -0.78
C ILE A 145 21.54 2.69 -0.71
N ASN A 146 21.97 1.99 -1.76
CA ASN A 146 23.32 1.46 -1.88
C ASN A 146 24.34 2.60 -1.79
N GLY A 147 25.24 2.50 -0.82
CA GLY A 147 26.29 3.48 -0.60
C GLY A 147 25.94 4.68 0.25
N MET A 148 24.67 4.93 0.53
CA MET A 148 24.25 6.16 1.20
C MET A 148 24.80 6.20 2.63
N THR A 149 24.37 5.26 3.47
CA THR A 149 24.85 5.08 4.86
C THR A 149 26.36 4.91 4.93
N PHE A 150 26.95 4.14 4.01
CA PHE A 150 28.40 3.90 3.95
C PHE A 150 29.20 5.19 3.71
N LEU A 151 28.93 5.91 2.61
CA LEU A 151 29.73 7.07 2.23
C LEU A 151 29.61 8.20 3.26
N ASN A 152 28.42 8.38 3.84
CA ASN A 152 28.21 9.39 4.87
C ASN A 152 28.94 9.04 6.18
N ALA A 153 28.87 7.78 6.62
CA ALA A 153 29.60 7.32 7.81
C ALA A 153 31.11 7.46 7.62
N LEU A 154 31.62 7.07 6.44
CA LEU A 154 33.05 7.11 6.13
C LEU A 154 33.56 8.54 6.17
N LEU A 155 32.86 9.45 5.49
CA LEU A 155 33.22 10.87 5.47
C LEU A 155 33.22 11.47 6.87
N THR A 156 32.19 11.16 7.66
CA THR A 156 32.04 11.68 9.02
C THR A 156 33.18 11.21 9.92
N PHE A 157 33.46 9.90 9.97
CA PHE A 157 34.54 9.37 10.82
C PHE A 157 35.92 9.84 10.36
N VAL A 158 36.20 9.88 9.06
CA VAL A 158 37.47 10.44 8.54
C VAL A 158 37.64 11.91 8.94
N THR A 159 36.57 12.70 8.85
CA THR A 159 36.60 14.12 9.25
C THR A 159 36.81 14.27 10.75
N LEU A 160 36.14 13.45 11.57
CA LEU A 160 36.33 13.43 13.02
C LEU A 160 37.76 13.03 13.41
N THR A 161 38.35 12.04 12.74
CA THR A 161 39.76 11.67 12.94
C THR A 161 40.70 12.81 12.60
N ALA A 162 40.44 13.52 11.49
CA ALA A 162 41.24 14.69 11.12
C ALA A 162 41.14 15.81 12.16
N ILE A 163 39.93 16.07 12.71
CA ILE A 163 39.74 17.02 13.80
C ILE A 163 40.51 16.56 15.05
N ASN A 164 40.36 15.28 15.43
CA ASN A 164 40.99 14.73 16.62
C ASN A 164 42.52 14.85 16.59
N TYR A 165 43.11 14.63 15.41
CA TYR A 165 44.56 14.61 15.24
C TYR A 165 45.16 16.00 14.98
N TYR A 166 44.54 16.81 14.13
CA TYR A 166 45.13 18.08 13.66
C TYR A 166 44.59 19.33 14.36
N ILE A 167 43.43 19.27 15.01
CA ILE A 167 42.76 20.44 15.60
C ILE A 167 42.76 20.35 17.13
N ILE A 168 42.14 19.32 17.67
CA ILE A 168 42.03 19.09 19.11
C ILE A 168 41.69 17.64 19.39
N GLU A 169 42.46 17.02 20.28
CA GLU A 169 42.16 15.69 20.78
C GLU A 169 40.94 15.75 21.71
N PHE A 170 39.87 15.08 21.33
CA PHE A 170 38.62 14.98 22.10
C PHE A 170 38.22 13.53 22.38
N THR A 171 38.87 12.56 21.74
CA THR A 171 38.60 11.13 21.91
C THR A 171 39.82 10.29 21.55
N ASP A 172 39.77 9.00 21.89
CA ASP A 172 40.77 8.03 21.47
C ASP A 172 40.81 7.89 19.94
N SER A 173 42.00 8.07 19.35
CA SER A 173 42.21 8.02 17.90
C SER A 173 42.01 6.62 17.33
N ASP A 174 42.38 5.58 18.08
CA ASP A 174 42.26 4.19 17.65
C ASP A 174 40.79 3.79 17.50
N LEU A 175 39.91 4.27 18.39
CA LEU A 175 38.47 4.03 18.29
C LEU A 175 37.89 4.59 16.98
N LEU A 176 38.28 5.81 16.58
CA LEU A 176 37.83 6.40 15.32
C LEU A 176 38.35 5.61 14.10
N VAL A 177 39.61 5.15 14.14
CA VAL A 177 40.19 4.32 13.07
C VAL A 177 39.47 2.97 12.97
N VAL A 178 39.15 2.33 14.09
CA VAL A 178 38.36 1.08 14.12
C VAL A 178 36.98 1.26 13.50
N LEU A 179 36.32 2.39 13.75
CA LEU A 179 35.02 2.72 13.13
C LEU A 179 35.15 2.98 11.61
N ILE A 180 36.25 3.59 11.15
CA ILE A 180 36.56 3.72 9.72
C ILE A 180 36.75 2.34 9.09
N ILE A 181 37.50 1.44 9.74
CA ILE A 181 37.70 0.06 9.27
C ILE A 181 36.36 -0.68 9.16
N ALA A 182 35.50 -0.61 10.18
CA ALA A 182 34.15 -1.19 10.14
C ALA A 182 33.33 -0.63 8.98
N THR A 183 33.43 0.68 8.74
CA THR A 183 32.76 1.35 7.62
C THR A 183 33.24 0.84 6.27
N LEU A 184 34.56 0.64 6.09
CA LEU A 184 35.15 0.10 4.86
C LEU A 184 34.72 -1.35 4.62
N VAL A 185 34.68 -2.18 5.67
CA VAL A 185 34.17 -3.55 5.60
C VAL A 185 32.69 -3.56 5.18
N PHE A 186 31.84 -2.78 5.83
CA PHE A 186 30.43 -2.63 5.44
C PHE A 186 30.27 -2.13 4.00
N GLY A 187 31.04 -1.11 3.61
CA GLY A 187 31.05 -0.54 2.27
C GLY A 187 31.37 -1.56 1.19
N TYR A 188 32.25 -2.54 1.47
CA TYR A 188 32.54 -3.62 0.54
C TYR A 188 31.29 -4.44 0.17
N PHE A 189 30.32 -4.60 1.08
CA PHE A 189 29.09 -5.35 0.83
C PHE A 189 27.93 -4.45 0.37
N ASN A 190 27.91 -3.18 0.79
CA ASN A 190 26.82 -2.24 0.53
C ASN A 190 27.02 -1.37 -0.73
N PHE A 191 28.23 -0.87 -1.00
CA PHE A 191 28.53 0.04 -2.12
C PHE A 191 28.68 -0.71 -3.44
N ARG A 192 27.56 -1.27 -3.92
CA ARG A 192 27.48 -2.10 -5.12
C ARG A 192 26.27 -1.71 -5.96
N LYS A 193 26.27 -2.09 -7.24
CA LYS A 193 25.05 -2.00 -8.08
C LYS A 193 23.92 -2.81 -7.45
N GLU A 194 24.26 -3.98 -6.92
CA GLU A 194 23.39 -4.83 -6.11
C GLU A 194 24.02 -4.99 -4.73
N ALA A 195 23.46 -4.31 -3.72
CA ALA A 195 23.91 -4.43 -2.35
C ALA A 195 23.72 -5.86 -1.85
N LYS A 196 24.72 -6.39 -1.15
CA LYS A 196 24.61 -7.70 -0.48
C LYS A 196 23.90 -7.59 0.87
N CYS A 197 24.08 -6.45 1.54
CA CYS A 197 23.37 -6.09 2.77
C CYS A 197 23.11 -4.59 2.84
N PHE A 198 22.07 -4.23 3.58
CA PHE A 198 21.87 -2.90 4.15
C PHE A 198 22.33 -2.88 5.60
N ALA A 199 22.48 -1.68 6.17
CA ALA A 199 22.92 -1.55 7.55
C ALA A 199 21.87 -2.16 8.51
N GLY A 200 20.59 -2.07 8.14
CA GLY A 200 19.46 -2.40 9.01
C GLY A 200 19.35 -1.41 10.17
N ASP A 201 18.30 -1.56 10.97
CA ASP A 201 18.10 -0.71 12.15
C ASP A 201 19.28 -0.89 13.14
N VAL A 202 19.81 -2.12 13.31
CA VAL A 202 21.00 -2.39 14.15
C VAL A 202 22.21 -1.56 13.73
N GLY A 203 22.38 -1.34 12.44
CA GLY A 203 23.52 -0.60 11.89
C GLY A 203 23.33 0.89 11.95
N SER A 204 22.33 1.37 11.22
CA SER A 204 22.09 2.79 10.99
C SER A 204 21.86 3.57 12.29
N ILE A 205 21.14 3.00 13.26
CA ILE A 205 20.88 3.61 14.57
C ILE A 205 22.17 3.62 15.40
N THR A 206 22.97 2.55 15.36
CA THR A 206 24.27 2.50 16.05
C THR A 206 25.25 3.52 15.48
N ILE A 207 25.30 3.69 14.16
CA ILE A 207 26.13 4.72 13.50
C ILE A 207 25.66 6.11 13.90
N GLY A 208 24.35 6.40 13.77
CA GLY A 208 23.78 7.70 14.15
C GLY A 208 24.06 8.04 15.62
N PHE A 209 23.88 7.09 16.52
CA PHE A 209 24.19 7.26 17.93
C PHE A 209 25.68 7.56 18.18
N THR A 210 26.57 6.80 17.53
CA THR A 210 28.03 6.94 17.67
C THR A 210 28.53 8.28 17.13
N VAL A 211 28.05 8.69 15.96
CA VAL A 211 28.34 10.01 15.38
C VAL A 211 27.89 11.11 16.33
N PHE A 212 26.64 11.03 16.82
CA PHE A 212 26.10 12.02 17.75
C PHE A 212 26.96 12.17 19.01
N TYR A 213 27.39 11.05 19.61
CA TYR A 213 28.26 11.05 20.79
C TYR A 213 29.54 11.86 20.55
N PHE A 214 30.23 11.64 19.43
CA PHE A 214 31.48 12.36 19.13
C PHE A 214 31.27 13.83 18.80
N LEU A 215 30.22 14.17 18.04
CA LEU A 215 29.88 15.57 17.76
C LEU A 215 29.58 16.33 19.06
N LEU A 216 28.83 15.70 19.97
CA LEU A 216 28.49 16.27 21.28
C LEU A 216 29.73 16.42 22.17
N LYS A 217 30.59 15.38 22.25
CA LYS A 217 31.83 15.43 23.03
C LYS A 217 32.74 16.56 22.56
N TYR A 218 32.95 16.69 21.26
CA TYR A 218 33.69 17.80 20.67
C TYR A 218 33.07 19.16 21.00
N PHE A 219 31.75 19.29 20.83
CA PHE A 219 31.04 20.55 21.11
C PHE A 219 31.17 20.96 22.58
N LEU A 220 31.08 20.03 23.52
CA LEU A 220 31.20 20.34 24.95
C LEU A 220 32.61 20.80 25.34
N ILE A 221 33.65 20.33 24.63
CA ILE A 221 35.04 20.75 24.88
C ILE A 221 35.33 22.12 24.24
N THR A 222 34.81 22.38 23.06
CA THR A 222 35.22 23.53 22.22
C THR A 222 34.20 24.66 22.15
N HIS A 223 32.94 24.39 22.50
CA HIS A 223 31.79 25.26 22.23
C HIS A 223 31.65 25.71 20.76
N ASN A 224 32.19 24.91 19.84
CA ASN A 224 32.25 25.25 18.42
C ASN A 224 31.11 24.59 17.63
N PHE A 225 30.15 25.41 17.17
CA PHE A 225 28.96 24.94 16.46
C PHE A 225 29.22 24.44 15.03
N THR A 226 30.40 24.74 14.47
CA THR A 226 30.80 24.31 13.12
C THR A 226 30.74 22.78 12.98
N ILE A 227 30.85 22.04 14.09
CA ILE A 227 30.76 20.59 14.12
C ILE A 227 29.42 20.04 13.58
N LEU A 228 28.35 20.84 13.63
CA LEU A 228 27.04 20.46 13.06
C LEU A 228 27.03 20.43 11.53
N LEU A 229 27.96 21.14 10.87
CA LEU A 229 28.04 21.18 9.42
C LEU A 229 28.45 19.82 8.82
N LEU A 230 29.16 18.98 9.60
CA LEU A 230 29.66 17.67 9.17
C LEU A 230 28.56 16.67 8.77
N ILE A 231 27.33 16.92 9.21
CA ILE A 231 26.16 16.06 8.99
C ILE A 231 24.99 16.83 8.36
N SER A 232 25.24 18.04 7.87
CA SER A 232 24.20 18.99 7.47
C SER A 232 23.38 18.52 6.26
N VAL A 233 23.95 17.81 5.28
CA VAL A 233 23.19 17.33 4.12
C VAL A 233 22.13 16.31 4.55
N TYR A 234 22.51 15.36 5.40
CA TYR A 234 21.61 14.36 5.99
C TYR A 234 20.51 15.03 6.83
N LEU A 235 20.91 15.96 7.70
CA LEU A 235 19.97 16.70 8.55
C LEU A 235 18.99 17.54 7.75
N LEU A 236 19.42 18.19 6.68
CA LEU A 236 18.58 19.05 5.87
C LEU A 236 17.55 18.26 5.07
N ASP A 237 17.94 17.13 4.44
CA ASP A 237 16.99 16.27 3.74
C ASP A 237 15.95 15.68 4.73
N GLY A 238 16.43 15.11 5.83
CA GLY A 238 15.57 14.55 6.88
C GLY A 238 14.63 15.58 7.49
N GLY A 239 15.19 16.71 7.95
CA GLY A 239 14.46 17.77 8.61
C GLY A 239 13.43 18.46 7.72
N TRP A 240 13.79 18.77 6.47
CA TRP A 240 12.85 19.43 5.56
C TRP A 240 11.71 18.52 5.13
N THR A 241 11.99 17.23 5.02
CA THR A 241 10.93 16.25 4.76
C THR A 241 9.95 16.15 5.93
N ILE A 242 10.44 16.13 7.19
CA ILE A 242 9.58 16.15 8.38
C ILE A 242 8.74 17.43 8.42
N ILE A 243 9.35 18.58 8.15
CA ILE A 243 8.65 19.89 8.18
C ILE A 243 7.58 19.96 7.10
N GLN A 244 7.86 19.51 5.87
CA GLN A 244 6.88 19.46 4.80
C GLN A 244 5.67 18.58 5.17
N ARG A 245 5.92 17.42 5.78
CA ARG A 245 4.87 16.50 6.24
C ARG A 245 4.01 17.10 7.34
N PHE A 246 4.63 17.83 8.27
CA PHE A 246 3.92 18.56 9.31
C PHE A 246 2.97 19.60 8.71
N PHE A 247 3.43 20.43 7.76
CA PHE A 247 2.58 21.42 7.09
C PHE A 247 1.46 20.78 6.27
N ASN A 248 1.68 19.60 5.70
CA ASN A 248 0.67 18.83 4.96
C ASN A 248 -0.30 18.05 5.85
N LYS A 249 -0.21 18.15 7.19
CA LYS A 249 -1.01 17.38 8.16
C LYS A 249 -0.87 15.86 8.00
N GLU A 250 0.30 15.41 7.54
CA GLU A 250 0.62 13.99 7.45
C GLU A 250 1.09 13.46 8.81
N ASN A 251 0.79 12.19 9.12
CA ASN A 251 1.27 11.56 10.34
C ASN A 251 2.78 11.29 10.24
N ILE A 252 3.59 12.13 10.89
CA ILE A 252 5.06 12.06 10.87
C ILE A 252 5.64 10.74 11.39
N PHE A 253 4.91 10.00 12.21
CA PHE A 253 5.32 8.71 12.78
C PHE A 253 5.13 7.53 11.81
N LYS A 254 4.48 7.74 10.65
CA LYS A 254 4.39 6.71 9.59
C LYS A 254 5.54 6.86 8.58
N ALA A 255 5.98 5.75 8.00
CA ALA A 255 7.00 5.73 6.93
C ALA A 255 6.51 6.47 5.66
N HIS A 256 7.45 7.04 4.88
CA HIS A 256 7.15 7.82 3.66
C HIS A 256 8.26 7.74 2.60
N LYS A 257 7.98 8.30 1.41
CA LYS A 257 8.87 8.33 0.22
C LYS A 257 9.33 9.73 -0.22
N LYS A 258 9.18 10.74 0.64
CA LYS A 258 9.32 12.16 0.28
C LYS A 258 10.73 12.74 0.41
N HIS A 259 11.72 11.95 0.80
CA HIS A 259 13.09 12.44 0.82
C HIS A 259 13.59 12.74 -0.58
N LEU A 260 14.44 13.76 -0.73
CA LEU A 260 14.96 14.13 -2.06
C LEU A 260 15.71 12.98 -2.71
N TYR A 261 16.49 12.20 -1.94
CA TYR A 261 17.20 11.03 -2.47
C TYR A 261 16.23 9.96 -3.01
N GLN A 262 15.08 9.75 -2.34
CA GLN A 262 14.06 8.79 -2.76
C GLN A 262 13.37 9.28 -4.04
N THR A 263 13.08 10.57 -4.14
CA THR A 263 12.54 11.17 -5.37
C THR A 263 13.53 11.01 -6.53
N LEU A 264 14.83 11.23 -6.32
CA LEU A 264 15.85 11.07 -7.35
C LEU A 264 15.99 9.61 -7.83
N VAL A 265 15.91 8.63 -6.93
CA VAL A 265 15.96 7.22 -7.32
C VAL A 265 14.66 6.75 -7.94
N ASN A 266 13.53 6.93 -7.24
CA ASN A 266 12.27 6.30 -7.60
C ASN A 266 11.59 6.99 -8.77
N GLU A 267 11.61 8.32 -8.79
CA GLU A 267 10.88 9.13 -9.78
C GLU A 267 11.79 9.58 -10.93
N ARG A 268 13.06 9.90 -10.66
CA ARG A 268 14.04 10.25 -11.72
C ARG A 268 14.86 9.07 -12.24
N LYS A 269 14.70 7.89 -11.67
CA LYS A 269 15.42 6.66 -12.07
C LYS A 269 16.95 6.81 -12.02
N PHE A 270 17.47 7.68 -11.16
CA PHE A 270 18.92 7.75 -10.94
C PHE A 270 19.35 6.48 -10.21
N SER A 271 20.53 5.95 -10.58
CA SER A 271 21.07 4.78 -9.88
C SER A 271 21.41 5.13 -8.43
N HIS A 272 21.25 4.14 -7.53
CA HIS A 272 21.54 4.30 -6.10
C HIS A 272 22.93 4.89 -5.86
N LEU A 273 23.95 4.33 -6.52
CA LEU A 273 25.34 4.77 -6.41
C LEU A 273 25.56 6.21 -6.88
N LYS A 274 24.82 6.66 -7.90
CA LYS A 274 24.92 8.03 -8.41
C LYS A 274 24.35 9.02 -7.39
N VAL A 275 23.20 8.70 -6.80
CA VAL A 275 22.57 9.54 -5.76
C VAL A 275 23.45 9.59 -4.52
N SER A 276 23.94 8.46 -4.01
CA SER A 276 24.81 8.43 -2.84
C SER A 276 26.14 9.16 -3.07
N THR A 277 26.70 9.09 -4.28
CA THR A 277 27.89 9.87 -4.65
C THR A 277 27.61 11.38 -4.66
N TYR A 278 26.45 11.84 -5.15
CA TYR A 278 26.11 13.26 -5.12
C TYR A 278 25.96 13.80 -3.69
N TYR A 279 25.33 13.05 -2.80
CA TYR A 279 25.23 13.43 -1.39
C TYR A 279 26.60 13.46 -0.72
N PHE A 280 27.45 12.46 -1.00
CA PHE A 280 28.83 12.44 -0.51
C PHE A 280 29.63 13.65 -0.97
N MET A 281 29.58 14.00 -2.26
CA MET A 281 30.33 15.15 -2.79
C MET A 281 29.84 16.47 -2.20
N ALA A 282 28.52 16.64 -2.03
CA ALA A 282 27.96 17.82 -1.38
C ALA A 282 28.43 17.94 0.08
N GLN A 283 28.36 16.84 0.84
CA GLN A 283 28.80 16.80 2.22
C GLN A 283 30.31 17.00 2.35
N LEU A 284 31.12 16.46 1.43
CA LEU A 284 32.58 16.62 1.42
C LEU A 284 33.00 18.08 1.28
N ILE A 285 32.35 18.83 0.37
CA ILE A 285 32.61 20.27 0.20
C ILE A 285 32.32 21.02 1.51
N ILE A 286 31.20 20.69 2.18
CA ILE A 286 30.82 21.30 3.45
C ILE A 286 31.81 20.91 4.56
N ASN A 287 32.30 19.67 4.60
CA ASN A 287 33.29 19.22 5.57
C ASN A 287 34.64 19.93 5.38
N ILE A 288 35.09 20.15 4.15
CA ILE A 288 36.31 20.91 3.86
C ILE A 288 36.15 22.36 4.35
N PHE A 289 35.00 22.98 4.08
CA PHE A 289 34.70 24.32 4.59
C PHE A 289 34.69 24.35 6.12
N ALA A 290 33.99 23.41 6.77
CA ALA A 290 33.96 23.28 8.22
C ALA A 290 35.37 23.10 8.81
N LEU A 291 36.18 22.19 8.26
CA LEU A 291 37.56 21.98 8.68
C LEU A 291 38.42 23.24 8.54
N SER A 292 38.23 24.02 7.47
CA SER A 292 38.94 25.29 7.30
C SER A 292 38.60 26.29 8.40
N LEU A 293 37.32 26.41 8.77
CA LEU A 293 36.88 27.27 9.87
C LEU A 293 37.48 26.82 11.22
N LEU A 294 37.54 25.51 11.45
CA LEU A 294 38.14 24.93 12.65
C LEU A 294 39.65 25.16 12.70
N TYR A 295 40.35 24.97 11.58
CA TYR A 295 41.80 25.12 11.47
C TYR A 295 42.25 26.56 11.69
N TYR A 296 41.54 27.53 11.07
CA TYR A 296 41.83 28.96 11.25
C TYR A 296 41.23 29.55 12.54
N LYS A 297 40.60 28.73 13.40
CA LYS A 297 40.01 29.13 14.69
C LYS A 297 39.11 30.36 14.57
N VAL A 298 38.24 30.36 13.56
CA VAL A 298 37.34 31.47 13.27
C VAL A 298 36.37 31.67 14.45
N GLU A 299 36.24 32.91 14.92
CA GLU A 299 35.28 33.29 15.98
C GLU A 299 33.83 33.33 15.46
N ASN A 300 32.84 33.46 16.35
CA ASN A 300 31.41 33.55 16.00
C ASN A 300 30.87 32.34 15.21
N THR A 301 31.37 31.15 15.54
CA THR A 301 31.06 29.88 14.87
C THR A 301 29.56 29.56 14.83
N LEU A 302 28.80 29.98 15.84
CA LEU A 302 27.33 29.85 15.86
C LEU A 302 26.67 30.60 14.70
N LEU A 303 27.00 31.89 14.52
CA LEU A 303 26.40 32.71 13.48
C LEU A 303 26.77 32.20 12.08
N ILE A 304 28.03 31.80 11.89
CA ILE A 304 28.52 31.23 10.63
C ILE A 304 27.80 29.91 10.32
N THR A 305 27.64 29.05 11.32
CA THR A 305 26.92 27.77 11.18
C THR A 305 25.46 28.01 10.79
N ILE A 306 24.76 28.92 11.48
CA ILE A 306 23.37 29.26 11.17
C ILE A 306 23.25 29.83 9.75
N ALA A 307 24.10 30.80 9.39
CA ALA A 307 24.10 31.40 8.05
C ALA A 307 24.34 30.35 6.96
N THR A 308 25.28 29.42 7.19
CA THR A 308 25.57 28.32 6.27
C THR A 308 24.37 27.39 6.12
N LEU A 309 23.73 26.98 7.23
CA LEU A 309 22.55 26.12 7.20
C LEU A 309 21.35 26.79 6.49
N ILE A 310 21.17 28.10 6.63
CA ILE A 310 20.13 28.87 5.91
C ILE A 310 20.39 28.82 4.40
N VAL A 311 21.64 29.08 3.98
CA VAL A 311 22.02 29.02 2.55
C VAL A 311 21.81 27.62 1.99
N LEU A 312 22.29 26.60 2.69
CA LEU A 312 22.12 25.20 2.29
C LEU A 312 20.65 24.79 2.23
N SER A 313 19.82 25.24 3.18
CA SER A 313 18.37 25.02 3.18
C SER A 313 17.71 25.67 1.97
N GLY A 314 18.10 26.89 1.61
CA GLY A 314 17.63 27.57 0.40
C GLY A 314 18.01 26.82 -0.89
N ILE A 315 19.25 26.33 -0.98
CA ILE A 315 19.72 25.50 -2.10
C ILE A 315 18.92 24.21 -2.18
N TYR A 316 18.76 23.51 -1.05
CA TYR A 316 17.97 22.28 -0.97
C TYR A 316 16.52 22.50 -1.43
N PHE A 317 15.88 23.57 -0.93
CA PHE A 317 14.52 23.93 -1.34
C PHE A 317 14.42 24.28 -2.82
N PHE A 318 15.43 24.95 -3.39
CA PHE A 318 15.48 25.22 -4.82
C PHE A 318 15.60 23.93 -5.63
N ILE A 319 16.47 23.00 -5.21
CA ILE A 319 16.65 21.70 -5.86
C ILE A 319 15.35 20.90 -5.82
N ILE A 320 14.71 20.76 -4.64
CA ILE A 320 13.47 19.98 -4.52
C ILE A 320 12.36 20.60 -5.38
N LYS A 321 12.20 21.93 -5.37
CA LYS A 321 11.21 22.62 -6.22
C LYS A 321 11.49 22.46 -7.70
N ARG A 322 12.75 22.46 -8.11
CA ARG A 322 13.15 22.22 -9.52
C ARG A 322 12.88 20.77 -9.93
N VAL A 323 13.19 19.82 -9.05
CA VAL A 323 12.91 18.39 -9.25
C VAL A 323 11.39 18.19 -9.36
N GLU A 324 10.60 18.71 -8.42
CA GLU A 324 9.12 18.70 -8.42
C GLU A 324 8.55 19.35 -9.71
N LYS A 325 9.03 20.54 -10.10
CA LYS A 325 8.54 21.24 -11.30
C LYS A 325 8.89 20.51 -12.60
N SER A 326 10.04 19.86 -12.67
CA SER A 326 10.37 19.08 -13.86
C SER A 326 9.68 17.70 -13.86
N LEU A 327 9.31 17.15 -12.70
CA LEU A 327 8.40 16.01 -12.59
C LEU A 327 6.98 16.41 -12.98
N SER A 328 6.53 17.61 -12.59
CA SER A 328 5.24 18.14 -13.02
C SER A 328 5.24 18.37 -14.52
N LYS A 329 6.35 18.81 -15.13
CA LYS A 329 6.50 18.92 -16.60
C LYS A 329 6.58 17.57 -17.34
N SER A 330 7.25 16.55 -16.78
CA SER A 330 7.26 15.21 -17.37
C SER A 330 5.89 14.54 -17.25
N ASN A 331 5.22 14.72 -16.11
CA ASN A 331 3.84 14.29 -15.90
C ASN A 331 2.84 15.11 -16.74
N LEU A 332 3.09 16.41 -17.00
CA LEU A 332 2.29 17.19 -17.96
C LEU A 332 2.42 16.65 -19.39
N GLY A 333 3.50 15.94 -19.73
CA GLY A 333 3.61 15.20 -20.99
C GLY A 333 2.65 14.02 -21.10
N SER A 334 2.36 13.31 -20.00
CA SER A 334 1.33 12.26 -19.93
C SER A 334 -0.07 12.83 -19.70
N PHE A 335 -0.23 13.93 -18.96
CA PHE A 335 -1.50 14.61 -18.71
C PHE A 335 -1.97 15.57 -19.82
N ASN A 336 -1.16 15.81 -20.86
CA ASN A 336 -1.65 16.46 -22.10
C ASN A 336 -2.52 15.53 -22.96
N LYS A 337 -2.58 14.23 -22.65
CA LYS A 337 -3.45 13.26 -23.31
C LYS A 337 -4.74 13.13 -22.50
N ASN A 338 -5.89 13.20 -23.17
CA ASN A 338 -7.20 12.97 -22.53
C ASN A 338 -7.22 11.60 -21.84
N LYS A 339 -7.67 11.53 -20.60
CA LYS A 339 -7.66 10.29 -19.82
C LYS A 339 -8.64 9.28 -20.40
N ILE A 340 -8.17 8.05 -20.61
CA ILE A 340 -9.03 6.90 -20.92
C ILE A 340 -9.33 6.19 -19.60
N TRP A 341 -10.60 6.15 -19.21
CA TRP A 341 -11.05 5.55 -17.95
C TRP A 341 -11.35 4.06 -18.11
N LEU A 342 -11.28 3.33 -17.00
CA LEU A 342 -11.59 1.90 -17.00
C LEU A 342 -13.04 1.62 -17.40
N SER A 343 -13.99 2.32 -16.77
CA SER A 343 -15.43 2.23 -17.06
C SER A 343 -16.12 3.49 -16.53
N SER A 344 -16.17 4.53 -17.37
CA SER A 344 -16.87 5.78 -17.01
C SER A 344 -18.38 5.67 -17.29
N PRO A 345 -19.22 6.47 -16.60
CA PRO A 345 -20.65 6.54 -16.92
C PRO A 345 -20.88 6.92 -18.39
N HIS A 346 -21.85 6.26 -19.03
CA HIS A 346 -22.32 6.61 -20.37
C HIS A 346 -23.81 6.94 -20.27
N MET A 347 -24.19 8.21 -20.49
CA MET A 347 -25.59 8.67 -20.39
C MET A 347 -26.32 8.43 -21.71
N GLY A 348 -27.56 7.96 -21.67
CA GLY A 348 -28.42 7.74 -22.84
C GLY A 348 -29.25 8.97 -23.26
N GLY A 349 -29.34 9.99 -22.41
CA GLY A 349 -30.03 11.26 -22.64
C GLY A 349 -31.35 11.41 -21.90
N ASN A 350 -32.16 10.35 -21.82
CA ASN A 350 -33.48 10.38 -21.18
C ASN A 350 -33.45 10.43 -19.65
N GLU A 351 -32.27 10.31 -19.01
CA GLU A 351 -32.12 10.47 -17.57
C GLU A 351 -32.62 11.84 -17.09
N GLN A 352 -32.32 12.90 -17.87
CA GLN A 352 -32.72 14.26 -17.50
C GLN A 352 -34.24 14.46 -17.52
N LYS A 353 -34.94 13.75 -18.40
CA LYS A 353 -36.41 13.77 -18.42
C LYS A 353 -36.98 13.27 -17.10
N TYR A 354 -36.53 12.10 -16.63
CA TYR A 354 -37.03 11.51 -15.39
C TYR A 354 -36.58 12.27 -14.13
N ILE A 355 -35.37 12.86 -14.14
CA ILE A 355 -34.96 13.78 -13.08
C ILE A 355 -35.91 14.98 -13.03
N LYS A 356 -36.20 15.60 -14.19
CA LYS A 356 -37.11 16.74 -14.27
C LYS A 356 -38.51 16.36 -13.75
N GLU A 357 -39.03 15.19 -14.08
CA GLU A 357 -40.32 14.70 -13.54
C GLU A 357 -40.32 14.64 -12.00
N ALA A 358 -39.22 14.25 -11.35
CA ALA A 358 -39.11 14.25 -9.89
C ALA A 358 -39.15 15.66 -9.29
N PHE A 359 -38.49 16.63 -9.94
CA PHE A 359 -38.51 18.04 -9.53
C PHE A 359 -39.86 18.71 -9.77
N ASP A 360 -40.46 18.49 -10.94
CA ASP A 360 -41.76 19.05 -11.29
C ASP A 360 -42.85 18.56 -10.32
N ALA A 361 -42.80 17.28 -9.94
CA ALA A 361 -43.71 16.70 -8.95
C ALA A 361 -43.35 17.02 -7.49
N ASN A 362 -42.23 17.70 -7.25
CA ASN A 362 -41.66 17.99 -5.93
C ASN A 362 -41.45 16.75 -5.03
N TRP A 363 -41.19 15.59 -5.64
CA TRP A 363 -40.93 14.33 -4.94
C TRP A 363 -39.42 14.09 -4.79
N ILE A 364 -38.79 14.91 -3.93
CA ILE A 364 -37.36 14.88 -3.62
C ILE A 364 -37.10 14.03 -2.35
N ALA A 365 -37.48 12.76 -2.42
CA ALA A 365 -37.47 11.85 -1.27
C ALA A 365 -37.07 10.42 -1.71
N PRO A 366 -36.73 9.51 -0.77
CA PRO A 366 -36.51 8.11 -1.06
C PRO A 366 -37.83 7.32 -1.28
N LEU A 367 -38.75 7.92 -2.01
CA LEU A 367 -40.00 7.37 -2.50
C LEU A 367 -40.53 8.25 -3.63
N GLY A 368 -41.26 7.65 -4.58
CA GLY A 368 -41.87 8.38 -5.69
C GLY A 368 -42.01 7.53 -6.95
N SER A 369 -42.59 8.12 -8.00
CA SER A 369 -42.92 7.45 -9.26
C SER A 369 -41.71 6.86 -9.99
N ASN A 370 -40.54 7.51 -9.92
CA ASN A 370 -39.33 6.96 -10.56
C ASN A 370 -38.79 5.74 -9.83
N VAL A 371 -38.93 5.68 -8.50
CA VAL A 371 -38.54 4.48 -7.74
C VAL A 371 -39.40 3.30 -8.17
N SER A 372 -40.73 3.46 -8.18
CA SER A 372 -41.64 2.40 -8.63
C SER A 372 -41.47 2.05 -10.10
N GLY A 373 -41.27 3.05 -10.97
CA GLY A 373 -41.02 2.83 -12.39
C GLY A 373 -39.73 2.07 -12.64
N PHE A 374 -38.64 2.42 -11.95
CA PHE A 374 -37.37 1.72 -12.09
C PHE A 374 -37.44 0.28 -11.61
N GLU A 375 -38.14 0.01 -10.51
CA GLU A 375 -38.41 -1.37 -10.07
C GLU A 375 -39.18 -2.16 -11.13
N GLN A 376 -40.23 -1.57 -11.73
CA GLN A 376 -41.01 -2.21 -12.80
C GLN A 376 -40.18 -2.48 -14.05
N ASP A 377 -39.34 -1.51 -14.44
CA ASP A 377 -38.42 -1.64 -15.59
C ASP A 377 -37.45 -2.81 -15.36
N LEU A 378 -36.90 -2.94 -14.15
CA LEU A 378 -36.04 -4.06 -13.76
C LEU A 378 -36.79 -5.40 -13.70
N GLU A 379 -37.97 -5.45 -13.07
CA GLU A 379 -38.82 -6.66 -13.01
C GLU A 379 -39.14 -7.18 -14.41
N LYS A 380 -39.51 -6.28 -15.33
CA LYS A 380 -39.80 -6.60 -16.73
C LYS A 380 -38.55 -7.09 -17.46
N TYR A 381 -37.41 -6.43 -17.27
CA TYR A 381 -36.16 -6.82 -17.92
C TYR A 381 -35.68 -8.20 -17.46
N LEU A 382 -35.68 -8.44 -16.14
CA LEU A 382 -35.21 -9.68 -15.52
C LEU A 382 -36.11 -10.87 -15.87
N GLY A 383 -37.44 -10.69 -15.89
CA GLY A 383 -38.39 -11.78 -16.09
C GLY A 383 -38.45 -12.71 -14.88
N GLU A 384 -38.73 -14.00 -15.10
CA GLU A 384 -38.74 -15.05 -14.06
C GLU A 384 -39.62 -14.76 -12.83
N ASN A 385 -40.70 -13.99 -13.02
CA ASN A 385 -41.57 -13.48 -11.94
C ASN A 385 -40.82 -12.70 -10.84
N SER A 386 -39.68 -12.13 -11.19
CA SER A 386 -38.86 -11.32 -10.29
C SER A 386 -39.65 -10.16 -9.68
N LYS A 387 -39.40 -9.90 -8.39
CA LYS A 387 -39.88 -8.73 -7.65
C LYS A 387 -38.69 -7.93 -7.17
N VAL A 388 -38.64 -6.64 -7.46
CA VAL A 388 -37.43 -5.83 -7.26
C VAL A 388 -37.67 -4.72 -6.26
N ALA A 389 -36.80 -4.62 -5.25
CA ALA A 389 -36.73 -3.48 -4.33
C ALA A 389 -35.51 -2.62 -4.67
N ALA A 390 -35.74 -1.36 -5.08
CA ALA A 390 -34.67 -0.39 -5.35
C ALA A 390 -34.08 0.18 -4.04
N LEU A 391 -32.76 0.10 -3.91
CA LEU A 391 -32.01 0.41 -2.69
C LEU A 391 -30.84 1.37 -2.94
N SER A 392 -30.29 1.92 -1.87
CA SER A 392 -29.23 2.94 -1.91
C SER A 392 -27.90 2.41 -2.44
N SER A 393 -27.67 1.09 -2.40
CA SER A 393 -26.47 0.43 -2.95
C SER A 393 -26.67 -1.07 -3.12
N GLY A 394 -25.83 -1.72 -3.93
CA GLY A 394 -25.77 -3.19 -3.97
C GLY A 394 -25.36 -3.79 -2.62
N THR A 395 -24.51 -3.10 -1.84
CA THR A 395 -24.14 -3.54 -0.48
C THR A 395 -25.34 -3.58 0.46
N ALA A 396 -26.23 -2.59 0.37
CA ALA A 396 -27.49 -2.59 1.14
C ALA A 396 -28.38 -3.76 0.73
N ALA A 397 -28.45 -4.08 -0.57
CA ALA A 397 -29.21 -5.24 -1.05
C ALA A 397 -28.67 -6.56 -0.48
N ILE A 398 -27.34 -6.77 -0.47
CA ILE A 398 -26.73 -7.99 0.12
C ILE A 398 -27.05 -8.07 1.61
N HIS A 399 -26.95 -6.96 2.33
CA HIS A 399 -27.25 -6.92 3.75
C HIS A 399 -28.71 -7.34 4.02
N LEU A 400 -29.67 -6.78 3.28
CA LEU A 400 -31.08 -7.15 3.44
C LEU A 400 -31.35 -8.60 2.99
N ALA A 401 -30.69 -9.09 1.94
CA ALA A 401 -30.81 -10.49 1.52
C ALA A 401 -30.34 -11.46 2.61
N LEU A 402 -29.24 -11.14 3.32
CA LEU A 402 -28.76 -11.95 4.44
C LEU A 402 -29.74 -11.94 5.62
N ILE A 403 -30.36 -10.79 5.92
CA ILE A 403 -31.40 -10.69 6.96
C ILE A 403 -32.62 -11.55 6.58
N LEU A 404 -33.07 -11.48 5.33
CA LEU A 404 -34.18 -12.29 4.82
C LEU A 404 -33.84 -13.78 4.74
N ALA A 405 -32.56 -14.13 4.57
CA ALA A 405 -32.03 -15.48 4.71
C ALA A 405 -31.94 -15.94 6.19
N ASN A 406 -32.37 -15.11 7.14
CA ASN A 406 -32.27 -15.33 8.58
C ASN A 406 -30.85 -15.61 9.06
N VAL A 407 -29.85 -14.96 8.47
CA VAL A 407 -28.47 -14.99 8.96
C VAL A 407 -28.40 -14.20 10.26
N GLN A 408 -27.84 -14.83 11.28
CA GLN A 408 -27.64 -14.23 12.60
C GLN A 408 -26.15 -14.20 12.95
N ARG A 409 -25.86 -13.62 14.12
CA ARG A 409 -24.52 -13.62 14.70
C ARG A 409 -23.99 -15.05 14.81
N ASP A 410 -22.70 -15.21 14.54
CA ASP A 410 -21.95 -16.47 14.61
C ASP A 410 -22.34 -17.55 13.58
N ASP A 411 -23.36 -17.30 12.73
CA ASP A 411 -23.67 -18.17 11.59
C ASP A 411 -22.55 -18.15 10.55
N ASP A 412 -22.37 -19.26 9.84
CA ASP A 412 -21.44 -19.32 8.71
C ASP A 412 -22.14 -18.91 7.41
N VAL A 413 -21.49 -18.03 6.65
CA VAL A 413 -21.92 -17.63 5.30
C VAL A 413 -20.79 -17.89 4.31
N ILE A 414 -21.05 -18.72 3.30
CA ILE A 414 -20.10 -18.99 2.24
C ILE A 414 -20.08 -17.80 1.27
N CYS A 415 -18.89 -17.34 0.88
CA CYS A 415 -18.71 -16.26 -0.08
C CYS A 415 -17.60 -16.60 -1.07
N GLN A 416 -17.75 -16.21 -2.33
CA GLN A 416 -16.66 -16.26 -3.30
C GLN A 416 -15.48 -15.42 -2.81
N SER A 417 -14.26 -15.95 -2.89
CA SER A 417 -13.08 -15.22 -2.45
C SER A 417 -12.68 -14.13 -3.43
N MET A 418 -12.68 -14.40 -4.74
CA MET A 418 -12.32 -13.40 -5.75
C MET A 418 -13.52 -12.51 -6.04
N THR A 419 -13.67 -11.42 -5.30
CA THR A 419 -14.79 -10.49 -5.46
C THR A 419 -14.42 -9.11 -4.91
N PHE A 420 -15.30 -8.13 -5.08
CA PHE A 420 -15.24 -6.86 -4.38
C PHE A 420 -15.69 -7.02 -2.91
N SER A 421 -15.02 -6.32 -1.99
CA SER A 421 -15.25 -6.44 -0.54
C SER A 421 -16.71 -6.22 -0.11
N ALA A 422 -17.51 -5.49 -0.90
CA ALA A 422 -18.93 -5.28 -0.62
C ALA A 422 -19.76 -6.57 -0.62
N SER A 423 -19.30 -7.66 -1.27
CA SER A 423 -19.99 -8.95 -1.20
C SER A 423 -19.83 -9.61 0.17
N ALA A 424 -18.68 -9.40 0.83
CA ALA A 424 -18.35 -10.06 2.10
C ALA A 424 -18.61 -9.18 3.34
N ASN A 425 -18.49 -7.86 3.23
CA ASN A 425 -18.67 -6.95 4.38
C ASN A 425 -20.02 -7.13 5.09
N PRO A 426 -21.17 -7.30 4.40
CA PRO A 426 -22.46 -7.48 5.04
C PRO A 426 -22.57 -8.72 5.94
N ILE A 427 -21.75 -9.75 5.69
CA ILE A 427 -21.65 -10.91 6.58
C ILE A 427 -21.19 -10.44 7.97
N LEU A 428 -20.16 -9.58 8.01
CA LEU A 428 -19.63 -9.04 9.26
C LEU A 428 -20.54 -7.98 9.90
N TYR A 429 -21.38 -7.28 9.12
CA TYR A 429 -22.37 -6.35 9.69
C TYR A 429 -23.35 -7.07 10.63
N LEU A 430 -23.69 -8.32 10.31
CA LEU A 430 -24.55 -9.19 11.12
C LEU A 430 -23.78 -9.94 12.23
N GLY A 431 -22.46 -9.79 12.30
CA GLY A 431 -21.61 -10.57 13.20
C GLY A 431 -21.51 -12.06 12.81
N ALA A 432 -21.82 -12.40 11.56
CA ALA A 432 -21.66 -13.74 11.00
C ALA A 432 -20.21 -13.98 10.55
N ASN A 433 -19.89 -15.25 10.25
CA ASN A 433 -18.56 -15.71 9.87
C ASN A 433 -18.48 -15.99 8.37
N PRO A 434 -17.72 -15.21 7.58
CA PRO A 434 -17.47 -15.55 6.18
C PRO A 434 -16.61 -16.82 6.07
N ILE A 435 -16.95 -17.67 5.11
CA ILE A 435 -16.13 -18.80 4.66
C ILE A 435 -15.85 -18.59 3.18
N PHE A 436 -14.59 -18.45 2.80
CA PHE A 436 -14.20 -18.10 1.44
C PHE A 436 -13.95 -19.34 0.57
N ILE A 437 -14.52 -19.33 -0.64
CA ILE A 437 -14.32 -20.38 -1.64
C ILE A 437 -13.55 -19.80 -2.83
N ASP A 438 -12.53 -20.52 -3.26
CA ASP A 438 -11.71 -20.15 -4.42
C ASP A 438 -12.44 -20.30 -5.75
N SER A 439 -11.85 -19.70 -6.78
CA SER A 439 -12.36 -19.71 -8.15
C SER A 439 -12.11 -21.05 -8.85
N GLU A 440 -12.95 -21.35 -9.85
CA GLU A 440 -12.61 -22.30 -10.91
C GLU A 440 -11.97 -21.55 -12.11
N LYS A 441 -11.47 -22.29 -13.12
CA LYS A 441 -10.56 -21.75 -14.15
C LYS A 441 -11.26 -21.12 -15.35
N ASP A 442 -12.48 -21.56 -15.67
CA ASP A 442 -13.14 -21.27 -16.93
C ASP A 442 -13.94 -19.97 -16.87
N THR A 443 -14.66 -19.73 -15.78
CA THR A 443 -15.47 -18.51 -15.55
C THR A 443 -14.89 -17.61 -14.45
N TRP A 444 -13.83 -18.04 -13.77
CA TRP A 444 -13.19 -17.35 -12.62
C TRP A 444 -14.09 -17.15 -11.40
N ASN A 445 -15.31 -17.69 -11.44
CA ASN A 445 -16.27 -17.64 -10.35
C ASN A 445 -16.08 -18.80 -9.37
N MET A 446 -16.89 -18.82 -8.32
CA MET A 446 -16.85 -19.82 -7.24
C MET A 446 -16.79 -21.25 -7.78
N CYS A 447 -15.77 -22.01 -7.37
CA CYS A 447 -15.62 -23.40 -7.78
C CYS A 447 -16.70 -24.31 -7.14
N PRO A 448 -17.59 -24.97 -7.92
CA PRO A 448 -18.64 -25.82 -7.38
C PRO A 448 -18.09 -27.00 -6.55
N ASN A 449 -16.94 -27.55 -6.95
CA ASN A 449 -16.29 -28.66 -6.24
C ASN A 449 -15.80 -28.25 -4.84
N HIS A 450 -15.15 -27.09 -4.73
CA HIS A 450 -14.72 -26.56 -3.43
C HIS A 450 -15.93 -26.17 -2.58
N LEU A 451 -16.97 -25.58 -3.18
CA LEU A 451 -18.22 -25.26 -2.52
C LEU A 451 -18.86 -26.50 -1.86
N GLU A 452 -19.12 -27.56 -2.63
CA GLU A 452 -19.73 -28.78 -2.09
C GLU A 452 -18.85 -29.42 -1.00
N LYS A 453 -17.53 -29.48 -1.23
CA LYS A 453 -16.59 -30.03 -0.25
C LYS A 453 -16.64 -29.26 1.08
N LYS A 454 -16.61 -27.93 1.04
CA LYS A 454 -16.67 -27.11 2.27
C LYS A 454 -18.00 -27.26 2.98
N ILE A 455 -19.13 -27.28 2.25
CA ILE A 455 -20.45 -27.49 2.86
C ILE A 455 -20.48 -28.82 3.63
N LYS A 456 -19.99 -29.92 3.05
CA LYS A 456 -19.90 -31.22 3.73
C LYS A 456 -19.05 -31.15 5.00
N GLU A 457 -17.86 -30.55 4.91
CA GLU A 457 -16.95 -30.36 6.06
C GLU A 457 -17.61 -29.57 7.20
N ARG A 458 -18.42 -28.55 6.86
CA ARG A 458 -19.14 -27.74 7.84
C ARG A 458 -20.31 -28.48 8.48
N ILE A 459 -21.04 -29.28 7.72
CA ILE A 459 -22.12 -30.13 8.23
C ILE A 459 -21.57 -31.20 9.19
N GLU A 460 -20.44 -31.81 8.88
CA GLU A 460 -19.77 -32.79 9.77
C GLU A 460 -19.36 -32.18 11.13
N LYS A 461 -19.15 -30.86 11.16
CA LYS A 461 -18.82 -30.08 12.36
C LYS A 461 -20.06 -29.46 13.04
N ASP A 462 -21.27 -29.89 12.66
CA ASP A 462 -22.56 -29.34 13.11
C ASP A 462 -22.67 -27.81 12.96
N LYS A 463 -22.07 -27.27 11.89
CA LYS A 463 -22.06 -25.84 11.55
C LYS A 463 -22.48 -25.61 10.11
N LYS A 464 -23.62 -26.17 9.71
CA LYS A 464 -24.16 -26.00 8.34
C LYS A 464 -24.28 -24.50 7.99
N PRO A 465 -23.69 -24.03 6.87
CA PRO A 465 -23.80 -22.64 6.44
C PRO A 465 -25.25 -22.22 6.19
N LYS A 466 -25.58 -20.97 6.53
CA LYS A 466 -26.92 -20.41 6.34
C LYS A 466 -27.18 -19.93 4.93
N ALA A 467 -26.18 -19.31 4.32
CA ALA A 467 -26.28 -18.74 2.99
C ALA A 467 -24.99 -18.95 2.18
N ILE A 468 -25.14 -18.92 0.87
CA ILE A 468 -24.06 -18.89 -0.12
C ILE A 468 -24.20 -17.58 -0.90
N ILE A 469 -23.14 -16.79 -0.97
CA ILE A 469 -23.02 -15.62 -1.83
C ILE A 469 -22.13 -16.00 -3.02
N VAL A 470 -22.75 -16.23 -4.17
CA VAL A 470 -22.07 -16.44 -5.46
C VAL A 470 -22.00 -15.12 -6.21
N VAL A 471 -20.90 -14.86 -6.91
CA VAL A 471 -20.71 -13.61 -7.67
C VAL A 471 -20.56 -13.93 -9.15
N HIS A 472 -21.06 -13.06 -10.01
CA HIS A 472 -20.85 -13.11 -11.46
C HIS A 472 -19.76 -12.11 -11.88
N LEU A 473 -18.51 -12.51 -11.70
CA LEU A 473 -17.34 -11.64 -11.76
C LEU A 473 -17.12 -11.06 -13.17
N TYR A 474 -16.89 -9.76 -13.24
CA TYR A 474 -16.62 -9.01 -14.48
C TYR A 474 -17.70 -9.13 -15.56
N GLY A 475 -18.92 -9.55 -15.17
CA GLY A 475 -20.00 -9.82 -16.11
C GLY A 475 -20.17 -11.28 -16.49
N MET A 476 -19.19 -12.15 -16.18
CA MET A 476 -19.25 -13.55 -16.53
C MET A 476 -20.21 -14.30 -15.59
N PRO A 477 -21.24 -14.98 -16.12
CA PRO A 477 -22.07 -15.87 -15.32
C PRO A 477 -21.25 -16.97 -14.66
N ALA A 478 -21.64 -17.39 -13.46
CA ALA A 478 -21.05 -18.53 -12.79
C ALA A 478 -21.63 -19.84 -13.34
N MET A 479 -21.05 -20.98 -12.98
CA MET A 479 -21.57 -22.32 -13.28
C MET A 479 -22.86 -22.59 -12.48
N MET A 480 -23.96 -21.96 -12.90
CA MET A 480 -25.17 -21.84 -12.07
C MET A 480 -25.95 -23.14 -11.93
N ASP A 481 -25.89 -24.05 -12.90
CA ASP A 481 -26.55 -25.36 -12.76
C ASP A 481 -25.98 -26.13 -11.57
N GLU A 482 -24.65 -26.18 -11.46
CA GLU A 482 -23.92 -26.86 -10.41
C GLU A 482 -24.15 -26.19 -9.05
N ILE A 483 -24.01 -24.85 -8.99
CA ILE A 483 -24.16 -24.10 -7.74
C ILE A 483 -25.59 -24.18 -7.22
N VAL A 484 -26.60 -24.03 -8.09
CA VAL A 484 -28.02 -24.17 -7.72
C VAL A 484 -28.33 -25.59 -7.27
N ALA A 485 -27.80 -26.61 -7.97
CA ALA A 485 -27.99 -28.01 -7.59
C ALA A 485 -27.40 -28.28 -6.19
N ILE A 486 -26.21 -27.77 -5.88
CA ILE A 486 -25.58 -27.87 -4.56
C ILE A 486 -26.44 -27.17 -3.51
N SER A 487 -26.87 -25.93 -3.76
CA SER A 487 -27.68 -25.16 -2.82
C SER A 487 -28.99 -25.87 -2.47
N LYS A 488 -29.69 -26.39 -3.49
CA LYS A 488 -30.93 -27.17 -3.32
C LYS A 488 -30.69 -28.48 -2.58
N LYS A 489 -29.64 -29.22 -2.94
CA LYS A 489 -29.26 -30.50 -2.28
C LYS A 489 -29.07 -30.33 -0.78
N PHE A 490 -28.38 -29.27 -0.37
CA PHE A 490 -28.11 -29.01 1.03
C PHE A 490 -29.14 -28.11 1.70
N LYS A 491 -30.13 -27.57 0.98
CA LYS A 491 -31.12 -26.60 1.48
C LYS A 491 -30.44 -25.41 2.18
N ILE A 492 -29.58 -24.73 1.44
CA ILE A 492 -28.89 -23.49 1.86
C ILE A 492 -29.42 -22.37 0.98
N THR A 493 -29.65 -21.19 1.55
CA THR A 493 -30.15 -20.03 0.78
C THR A 493 -29.08 -19.54 -0.18
N LEU A 494 -29.42 -19.38 -1.45
CA LEU A 494 -28.50 -18.86 -2.47
C LEU A 494 -28.76 -17.38 -2.71
N ILE A 495 -27.73 -16.56 -2.50
CA ILE A 495 -27.73 -15.13 -2.83
C ILE A 495 -26.79 -14.93 -4.01
N GLU A 496 -27.33 -14.43 -5.11
CA GLU A 496 -26.54 -14.07 -6.30
C GLU A 496 -26.14 -12.60 -6.26
N ASP A 497 -24.84 -12.35 -6.22
CA ASP A 497 -24.28 -11.03 -6.47
C ASP A 497 -24.07 -10.82 -7.97
N ALA A 498 -25.11 -10.27 -8.62
CA ALA A 498 -25.12 -9.86 -10.02
C ALA A 498 -24.75 -8.37 -10.19
N ALA A 499 -24.06 -7.76 -9.21
CA ALA A 499 -23.63 -6.36 -9.26
C ALA A 499 -22.72 -6.02 -10.44
N GLU A 500 -22.14 -7.02 -11.10
CA GLU A 500 -21.26 -6.88 -12.26
C GLU A 500 -21.88 -7.43 -13.55
N SER A 501 -23.05 -8.08 -13.50
CA SER A 501 -23.57 -8.92 -14.59
C SER A 501 -25.00 -8.62 -15.02
N LEU A 502 -25.52 -7.41 -14.74
CA LEU A 502 -26.79 -6.99 -15.33
C LEU A 502 -26.69 -7.00 -16.87
N GLY A 503 -27.59 -7.75 -17.52
CA GLY A 503 -27.56 -8.01 -18.97
C GLY A 503 -26.85 -9.29 -19.38
N SER A 504 -26.18 -9.98 -18.44
CA SER A 504 -25.61 -11.32 -18.68
C SER A 504 -26.67 -12.41 -18.56
N THR A 505 -26.48 -13.52 -19.30
CA THR A 505 -27.34 -14.71 -19.21
C THR A 505 -26.53 -15.99 -19.15
N TYR A 506 -27.07 -17.00 -18.48
CA TYR A 506 -26.59 -18.38 -18.53
C TYR A 506 -27.74 -19.28 -18.99
N LYS A 507 -27.55 -19.99 -20.10
CA LYS A 507 -28.56 -20.79 -20.79
C LYS A 507 -29.87 -20.03 -21.04
N GLY A 508 -29.74 -18.75 -21.40
CA GLY A 508 -30.86 -17.85 -21.67
C GLY A 508 -31.54 -17.24 -20.43
N GLN A 509 -31.26 -17.72 -19.23
CA GLN A 509 -31.77 -17.15 -17.98
C GLN A 509 -30.87 -16.00 -17.50
N LYS A 510 -31.46 -14.87 -17.09
CA LYS A 510 -30.71 -13.67 -16.69
C LYS A 510 -30.04 -13.83 -15.31
N CYS A 511 -28.80 -13.34 -15.19
CA CYS A 511 -28.10 -13.29 -13.92
C CYS A 511 -28.90 -12.52 -12.85
N GLY A 512 -28.87 -13.03 -11.61
CA GLY A 512 -29.65 -12.46 -10.49
C GLY A 512 -31.07 -13.02 -10.37
N THR A 513 -31.41 -14.08 -11.11
CA THR A 513 -32.74 -14.74 -11.06
C THR A 513 -32.68 -16.24 -10.73
N PHE A 514 -31.49 -16.81 -10.52
CA PHE A 514 -31.30 -18.24 -10.26
C PHE A 514 -31.43 -18.61 -8.77
N GLY A 515 -30.87 -17.77 -7.90
CA GLY A 515 -30.83 -17.90 -6.44
C GLY A 515 -32.14 -17.49 -5.80
N ASP A 516 -32.20 -17.53 -4.47
CA ASP A 516 -33.37 -17.09 -3.70
C ASP A 516 -33.46 -15.56 -3.65
N TYR A 517 -32.30 -14.90 -3.68
CA TYR A 517 -32.17 -13.46 -3.81
C TYR A 517 -31.11 -13.12 -4.85
N GLY A 518 -31.35 -12.09 -5.65
CA GLY A 518 -30.39 -11.53 -6.60
C GLY A 518 -30.05 -10.08 -6.27
N ILE A 519 -28.85 -9.65 -6.61
CA ILE A 519 -28.34 -8.33 -6.24
C ILE A 519 -27.86 -7.58 -7.46
N LEU A 520 -28.30 -6.34 -7.61
CA LEU A 520 -27.85 -5.44 -8.66
C LEU A 520 -27.16 -4.21 -8.05
N SER A 521 -26.21 -3.64 -8.79
CA SER A 521 -25.49 -2.43 -8.42
C SER A 521 -25.52 -1.42 -9.55
N PHE A 522 -25.76 -0.16 -9.20
CA PHE A 522 -25.84 0.97 -10.11
C PHE A 522 -24.83 2.05 -9.74
N ASN A 523 -23.69 1.66 -9.16
CA ASN A 523 -22.58 2.56 -8.89
C ASN A 523 -22.02 3.17 -10.20
N GLY A 524 -21.28 4.28 -10.12
CA GLY A 524 -20.84 5.09 -11.27
C GLY A 524 -20.07 4.34 -12.36
N ASN A 525 -19.41 3.22 -12.03
CA ASN A 525 -18.61 2.47 -12.99
C ASN A 525 -19.32 1.25 -13.58
N LYS A 526 -20.55 0.96 -13.19
CA LYS A 526 -21.33 -0.21 -13.64
C LYS A 526 -21.84 -0.03 -15.06
N ILE A 527 -22.39 -1.08 -15.65
CA ILE A 527 -22.87 -1.08 -17.05
C ILE A 527 -23.92 0.00 -17.31
N ILE A 528 -24.79 0.20 -16.32
CA ILE A 528 -25.67 1.34 -16.15
C ILE A 528 -25.50 1.90 -14.74
N THR A 529 -25.84 3.17 -14.53
CA THR A 529 -25.64 3.82 -13.23
C THR A 529 -26.83 4.66 -12.77
N THR A 530 -26.98 4.81 -11.46
CA THR A 530 -27.84 5.82 -10.83
C THR A 530 -26.98 6.86 -10.10
N SER A 531 -25.70 7.03 -10.45
CA SER A 531 -24.63 7.68 -9.67
C SER A 531 -24.23 6.95 -8.38
N GLY A 532 -25.19 6.26 -7.76
CA GLY A 532 -25.04 5.39 -6.60
C GLY A 532 -26.39 4.74 -6.32
N GLY A 533 -26.43 3.42 -6.20
CA GLY A 533 -27.68 2.66 -6.08
C GLY A 533 -27.46 1.16 -6.18
N GLY A 534 -28.51 0.41 -5.87
CA GLY A 534 -28.59 -1.03 -6.11
C GLY A 534 -30.03 -1.50 -6.08
N ALA A 535 -30.24 -2.80 -6.25
CA ALA A 535 -31.55 -3.40 -6.08
C ALA A 535 -31.42 -4.82 -5.54
N LEU A 536 -32.43 -5.22 -4.77
CA LEU A 536 -32.65 -6.59 -4.34
C LEU A 536 -33.74 -7.21 -5.22
N VAL A 537 -33.41 -8.33 -5.86
CA VAL A 537 -34.31 -9.17 -6.64
C VAL A 537 -34.79 -10.30 -5.75
N CYS A 538 -36.11 -10.45 -5.64
CA CYS A 538 -36.82 -11.44 -4.84
C CYS A 538 -37.71 -12.31 -5.75
N LYS A 539 -38.02 -13.53 -5.31
CA LYS A 539 -38.95 -14.43 -6.04
C LYS A 539 -40.43 -14.12 -5.84
N ASN A 540 -40.76 -13.35 -4.80
CA ASN A 540 -42.15 -13.10 -4.41
C ASN A 540 -42.33 -11.71 -3.80
N GLN A 541 -43.58 -11.27 -3.74
CA GLN A 541 -43.94 -9.93 -3.26
C GLN A 541 -43.69 -9.77 -1.75
N ILE A 542 -43.86 -10.84 -0.97
CA ILE A 542 -43.71 -10.83 0.49
C ILE A 542 -42.27 -10.45 0.87
N ASP A 543 -41.28 -11.06 0.22
CA ASP A 543 -39.87 -10.77 0.47
C ASP A 543 -39.49 -9.36 0.01
N LYS A 544 -40.03 -8.90 -1.13
CA LYS A 544 -39.86 -7.51 -1.60
C LYS A 544 -40.41 -6.51 -0.57
N ASP A 545 -41.62 -6.73 -0.09
CA ASP A 545 -42.27 -5.84 0.89
C ASP A 545 -41.52 -5.84 2.21
N LYS A 546 -41.05 -7.01 2.68
CA LYS A 546 -40.23 -7.11 3.88
C LYS A 546 -38.87 -6.43 3.73
N ALA A 547 -38.24 -6.51 2.56
CA ALA A 547 -37.03 -5.76 2.26
C ALA A 547 -37.26 -4.24 2.32
N ILE A 548 -38.36 -3.76 1.75
CA ILE A 548 -38.74 -2.33 1.79
C ILE A 548 -39.02 -1.89 3.23
N PHE A 549 -39.73 -2.70 4.02
CA PHE A 549 -39.95 -2.46 5.44
C PHE A 549 -38.62 -2.26 6.18
N TYR A 550 -37.67 -3.20 6.04
CA TYR A 550 -36.34 -3.03 6.64
C TYR A 550 -35.60 -1.80 6.12
N ALA A 551 -35.67 -1.52 4.81
CA ALA A 551 -34.98 -0.39 4.18
C ALA A 551 -35.55 0.99 4.56
N THR A 552 -36.71 1.03 5.20
CA THR A 552 -37.44 2.24 5.59
C THR A 552 -37.66 2.31 7.11
N GLN A 553 -36.63 1.90 7.87
CA GLN A 553 -36.59 1.92 9.34
C GLN A 553 -37.56 0.95 10.04
N SER A 554 -38.02 -0.11 9.37
CA SER A 554 -38.89 -1.13 9.97
C SER A 554 -40.09 -0.51 10.70
N ARG A 555 -40.75 0.46 10.05
CA ARG A 555 -41.89 1.17 10.63
C ARG A 555 -43.15 0.31 10.51
N ASP A 556 -43.72 -0.07 11.65
CA ASP A 556 -44.95 -0.85 11.73
C ASP A 556 -46.16 -0.06 11.23
N GLU A 557 -47.23 -0.76 10.87
CA GLU A 557 -48.51 -0.15 10.53
C GLU A 557 -49.23 0.29 11.82
N ALA A 558 -48.99 1.53 12.24
CA ALA A 558 -49.63 2.15 13.39
C ALA A 558 -49.85 3.66 13.17
N PRO A 559 -50.79 4.31 13.91
CA PRO A 559 -51.01 5.75 13.81
C PRO A 559 -49.81 6.63 14.23
N HIS A 560 -48.89 6.09 15.02
CA HIS A 560 -47.65 6.74 15.49
C HIS A 560 -46.39 6.01 14.98
N TYR A 561 -45.21 6.60 15.19
CA TYR A 561 -43.95 5.91 14.90
C TYR A 561 -43.76 4.72 15.84
N GLN A 562 -43.99 3.52 15.31
CA GLN A 562 -43.93 2.24 16.01
C GLN A 562 -42.95 1.32 15.29
N HIS A 563 -42.15 0.59 16.06
CA HIS A 563 -41.09 -0.26 15.54
C HIS A 563 -40.96 -1.54 16.37
N SER A 564 -41.22 -2.69 15.75
CA SER A 564 -41.07 -4.02 16.37
C SER A 564 -39.75 -4.71 16.01
N GLU A 565 -39.08 -4.22 14.96
CA GLU A 565 -37.83 -4.77 14.45
C GLU A 565 -36.83 -3.63 14.16
N ILE A 566 -35.53 -3.95 14.15
CA ILE A 566 -34.50 -2.98 13.77
C ILE A 566 -34.49 -2.85 12.24
N GLY A 567 -34.53 -1.62 11.76
CA GLY A 567 -34.45 -1.29 10.34
C GLY A 567 -33.23 -0.47 9.98
N TYR A 568 -33.20 -0.03 8.72
CA TYR A 568 -32.12 0.72 8.10
C TYR A 568 -32.69 1.86 7.24
N ASN A 569 -31.82 2.78 6.83
CA ASN A 569 -32.14 3.77 5.81
C ASN A 569 -31.44 3.40 4.50
N TYR A 570 -32.06 2.49 3.75
CA TYR A 570 -31.49 1.94 2.51
C TYR A 570 -32.35 2.18 1.29
N ARG A 571 -33.46 2.93 1.39
CA ARG A 571 -34.34 3.16 0.25
C ARG A 571 -33.71 4.12 -0.77
N MET A 572 -33.86 3.83 -2.06
CA MET A 572 -33.31 4.65 -3.15
C MET A 572 -34.02 6.01 -3.29
N SER A 573 -33.27 7.08 -3.56
CA SER A 573 -33.82 8.41 -3.88
C SER A 573 -34.59 8.42 -5.21
N ASN A 574 -35.72 9.13 -5.26
CA ASN A 574 -36.54 9.29 -6.47
C ASN A 574 -35.81 10.02 -7.61
N ILE A 575 -34.84 10.89 -7.30
CA ILE A 575 -33.99 11.54 -8.32
C ILE A 575 -33.10 10.50 -9.00
N VAL A 576 -32.36 9.72 -8.21
CA VAL A 576 -31.39 8.77 -8.75
C VAL A 576 -32.06 7.58 -9.42
N ALA A 577 -33.25 7.19 -8.96
CA ALA A 577 -34.09 6.22 -9.67
C ALA A 577 -34.48 6.72 -11.07
N GLY A 578 -34.70 8.04 -11.25
CA GLY A 578 -34.94 8.63 -12.56
C GLY A 578 -33.77 8.45 -13.53
N ILE A 579 -32.53 8.57 -13.03
CA ILE A 579 -31.33 8.21 -13.82
C ILE A 579 -31.38 6.74 -14.24
N GLY A 580 -31.72 5.85 -13.31
CA GLY A 580 -31.86 4.41 -13.57
C GLY A 580 -32.86 4.11 -14.67
N ARG A 581 -34.02 4.76 -14.66
CA ARG A 581 -35.03 4.61 -15.72
C ARG A 581 -34.51 5.00 -17.10
N GLY A 582 -33.84 6.15 -17.22
CA GLY A 582 -33.23 6.55 -18.50
C GLY A 582 -32.16 5.56 -18.96
N GLN A 583 -31.38 5.03 -18.03
CA GLN A 583 -30.31 4.07 -18.34
C GLN A 583 -30.84 2.68 -18.74
N MET A 584 -32.00 2.25 -18.22
CA MET A 584 -32.62 0.98 -18.63
C MET A 584 -32.99 0.97 -20.12
N GLU A 585 -33.29 2.13 -20.70
CA GLU A 585 -33.66 2.26 -22.11
C GLU A 585 -32.48 1.96 -23.07
N VAL A 586 -31.25 2.07 -22.59
CA VAL A 586 -30.01 1.86 -23.38
C VAL A 586 -29.18 0.66 -22.90
N LEU A 587 -29.70 -0.13 -21.96
CA LEU A 587 -28.96 -1.22 -21.32
C LEU A 587 -28.43 -2.25 -22.33
N ASP A 588 -29.27 -2.78 -23.22
CA ASP A 588 -28.85 -3.82 -24.18
C ASP A 588 -27.86 -3.29 -25.22
N GLU A 589 -28.01 -2.03 -25.64
CA GLU A 589 -27.03 -1.35 -26.51
C GLU A 589 -25.68 -1.21 -25.80
N HIS A 590 -25.69 -0.78 -24.53
CA HIS A 590 -24.47 -0.69 -23.73
C HIS A 590 -23.81 -2.05 -23.53
N VAL A 591 -24.58 -3.11 -23.27
CA VAL A 591 -24.07 -4.49 -23.23
C VAL A 591 -23.36 -4.84 -24.53
N GLN A 592 -23.97 -4.57 -25.68
CA GLN A 592 -23.34 -4.86 -26.96
C GLN A 592 -22.03 -4.08 -27.16
N LEU A 593 -21.99 -2.79 -26.81
CA LEU A 593 -20.76 -1.97 -26.87
C LEU A 593 -19.64 -2.53 -25.97
N ARG A 594 -19.96 -3.05 -24.78
CA ARG A 594 -18.98 -3.72 -23.90
C ARG A 594 -18.44 -5.00 -24.52
N ARG A 595 -19.32 -5.82 -25.13
CA ARG A 595 -18.92 -7.04 -25.83
C ARG A 595 -18.03 -6.74 -27.04
N ASP A 596 -18.35 -5.68 -27.80
CA ASP A 596 -17.53 -5.24 -28.93
C ASP A 596 -16.15 -4.74 -28.47
N ASN A 597 -16.06 -4.12 -27.28
CA ASN A 597 -14.78 -3.75 -26.67
C ASN A 597 -13.96 -4.98 -26.24
N ASN A 598 -14.61 -6.01 -25.67
CA ASN A 598 -13.92 -7.27 -25.38
C ASN A 598 -13.39 -7.90 -26.68
N LYS A 599 -14.22 -7.94 -27.73
CA LYS A 599 -13.82 -8.46 -29.04
C LYS A 599 -12.63 -7.68 -29.63
N PHE A 600 -12.65 -6.36 -29.50
CA PHE A 600 -11.51 -5.51 -29.86
C PHE A 600 -10.22 -5.96 -29.18
N TYR A 601 -10.23 -6.22 -27.87
CA TYR A 601 -9.03 -6.73 -27.18
C TYR A 601 -8.62 -8.14 -27.63
N GLN A 602 -9.57 -9.02 -27.93
CA GLN A 602 -9.24 -10.33 -28.52
C GLN A 602 -8.44 -10.17 -29.81
N ASP A 603 -8.83 -9.22 -30.67
CA ASP A 603 -8.13 -8.98 -31.93
C ASP A 603 -6.75 -8.33 -31.71
N VAL A 604 -6.62 -7.44 -30.71
CA VAL A 604 -5.33 -6.81 -30.33
C VAL A 604 -4.33 -7.83 -29.80
N PHE A 605 -4.76 -8.72 -28.91
CA PHE A 605 -3.88 -9.68 -28.24
C PHE A 605 -3.71 -11.00 -29.01
N LYS A 606 -4.44 -11.21 -30.11
CA LYS A 606 -4.43 -12.45 -30.90
C LYS A 606 -3.04 -12.99 -31.25
N ASN A 607 -2.07 -12.10 -31.49
CA ASN A 607 -0.71 -12.44 -31.91
C ASN A 607 0.35 -12.13 -30.83
N ILE A 608 -0.07 -11.95 -29.57
CA ILE A 608 0.84 -11.70 -28.45
C ILE A 608 0.91 -12.96 -27.60
N ASP A 609 2.03 -13.67 -27.70
CA ASP A 609 2.26 -14.89 -26.93
C ASP A 609 2.19 -14.61 -25.43
N GLY A 610 1.58 -15.54 -24.69
CA GLY A 610 1.41 -15.43 -23.25
C GLY A 610 0.27 -14.54 -22.79
N VAL A 611 -0.45 -13.83 -23.67
CA VAL A 611 -1.63 -13.04 -23.26
C VAL A 611 -2.91 -13.74 -23.67
N GLN A 612 -3.83 -13.93 -22.72
CA GLN A 612 -5.17 -14.48 -22.97
C GLN A 612 -6.22 -13.46 -22.58
N VAL A 613 -7.19 -13.22 -23.48
CA VAL A 613 -8.36 -12.39 -23.20
C VAL A 613 -9.45 -13.26 -22.60
N PHE A 614 -10.08 -12.78 -21.53
CA PHE A 614 -11.17 -13.49 -20.88
C PHE A 614 -12.42 -13.48 -21.75
N VAL A 615 -12.91 -14.68 -22.08
CA VAL A 615 -14.03 -14.92 -22.97
C VAL A 615 -14.92 -16.02 -22.38
N GLU A 616 -16.14 -16.11 -22.88
CA GLU A 616 -17.08 -17.16 -22.48
C GLU A 616 -16.56 -18.56 -22.82
N PRO A 617 -16.68 -19.54 -21.91
CA PRO A 617 -16.18 -20.90 -22.16
C PRO A 617 -17.04 -21.70 -23.14
N SER A 618 -18.31 -21.32 -23.32
CA SER A 618 -19.22 -21.92 -24.29
C SER A 618 -20.37 -20.98 -24.64
N ASN A 619 -21.20 -21.37 -25.63
CA ASN A 619 -22.39 -20.61 -26.02
C ASN A 619 -23.50 -20.58 -24.95
N ASP A 620 -23.38 -21.39 -23.89
CA ASP A 620 -24.31 -21.34 -22.75
C ASP A 620 -24.10 -20.08 -21.91
N PHE A 621 -22.95 -19.42 -22.04
CA PHE A 621 -22.61 -18.21 -21.30
C PHE A 621 -22.75 -16.99 -22.22
N TYR A 622 -23.41 -15.96 -21.72
CA TYR A 622 -23.46 -14.64 -22.33
C TYR A 622 -23.02 -13.62 -21.29
N SER A 623 -21.77 -13.14 -21.40
CA SER A 623 -21.21 -12.14 -20.49
C SER A 623 -21.51 -10.73 -20.98
N ASN A 624 -21.94 -9.83 -20.09
CA ASN A 624 -22.01 -8.42 -20.43
C ASN A 624 -20.62 -7.76 -20.57
N HIS A 625 -19.55 -8.50 -20.21
CA HIS A 625 -18.15 -8.04 -20.22
C HIS A 625 -17.99 -6.66 -19.60
N TRP A 626 -18.58 -6.45 -18.40
CA TRP A 626 -18.50 -5.19 -17.65
C TRP A 626 -17.09 -4.60 -17.70
N LEU A 627 -16.10 -5.47 -17.45
CA LEU A 627 -14.70 -5.20 -17.73
C LEU A 627 -14.14 -6.29 -18.65
N SER A 628 -13.40 -5.87 -19.68
CA SER A 628 -12.52 -6.71 -20.46
C SER A 628 -11.27 -7.01 -19.63
N CYS A 629 -11.03 -8.29 -19.41
CA CYS A 629 -9.93 -8.76 -18.58
C CYS A 629 -8.97 -9.61 -19.40
N ILE A 630 -7.70 -9.57 -19.04
CA ILE A 630 -6.66 -10.43 -19.60
C ILE A 630 -5.90 -11.15 -18.50
N THR A 631 -5.25 -12.25 -18.84
CA THR A 631 -4.18 -12.88 -18.07
C THR A 631 -2.89 -12.88 -18.88
N ILE A 632 -1.76 -12.82 -18.18
CA ILE A 632 -0.43 -12.77 -18.78
C ILE A 632 0.45 -13.87 -18.18
N ASP A 633 0.96 -14.77 -19.02
CA ASP A 633 1.91 -15.81 -18.67
C ASP A 633 3.35 -15.32 -18.94
N THR A 634 4.05 -14.97 -17.86
CA THR A 634 5.42 -14.45 -17.91
C THR A 634 6.46 -15.49 -18.34
N ASN A 635 6.08 -16.76 -18.54
CA ASN A 635 6.96 -17.76 -19.14
C ASN A 635 7.02 -17.63 -20.66
N LEU A 636 6.01 -16.99 -21.27
CA LEU A 636 5.86 -16.84 -22.72
C LEU A 636 6.10 -15.40 -23.19
N THR A 637 6.12 -14.43 -22.28
CA THR A 637 6.40 -13.01 -22.58
C THR A 637 7.24 -12.35 -21.50
N THR A 638 8.01 -11.33 -21.88
CA THR A 638 8.85 -10.53 -20.97
C THR A 638 8.07 -9.42 -20.25
N VAL A 639 6.80 -9.22 -20.61
CA VAL A 639 5.93 -8.20 -20.03
C VAL A 639 4.99 -8.88 -19.05
N ASP A 640 5.02 -8.46 -17.79
CA ASP A 640 4.03 -8.85 -16.78
C ASP A 640 2.88 -7.84 -16.70
N ASN A 641 1.86 -8.14 -15.89
CA ASN A 641 0.69 -7.28 -15.72
C ASN A 641 1.03 -5.91 -15.10
N GLU A 642 2.02 -5.84 -14.21
CA GLU A 642 2.49 -4.57 -13.62
C GLU A 642 3.19 -3.69 -14.67
N LYS A 643 4.09 -4.26 -15.47
CA LYS A 643 4.76 -3.56 -16.57
C LYS A 643 3.74 -3.04 -17.59
N LEU A 644 2.78 -3.87 -18.00
CA LEU A 644 1.73 -3.43 -18.93
C LEU A 644 0.87 -2.31 -18.34
N LYS A 645 0.48 -2.43 -17.05
CA LYS A 645 -0.26 -1.39 -16.35
C LYS A 645 0.52 -0.08 -16.29
N ASP A 646 1.83 -0.12 -16.03
CA ASP A 646 2.70 1.06 -16.00
C ASP A 646 2.81 1.70 -17.40
N ILE A 647 2.95 0.91 -18.45
CA ILE A 647 2.95 1.39 -19.85
C ILE A 647 1.64 2.11 -20.19
N LEU A 648 0.49 1.52 -19.82
CA LEU A 648 -0.81 2.15 -20.02
C LEU A 648 -0.94 3.43 -19.19
N PHE A 649 -0.43 3.43 -17.97
CA PHE A 649 -0.43 4.59 -17.09
C PHE A 649 0.39 5.76 -17.65
N GLU A 650 1.56 5.50 -18.25
CA GLU A 650 2.37 6.52 -18.94
C GLU A 650 1.61 7.20 -20.10
N GLU A 651 0.66 6.49 -20.70
CA GLU A 651 -0.21 6.98 -21.78
C GLU A 651 -1.55 7.56 -21.28
N ASN A 652 -1.68 7.76 -19.95
CA ASN A 652 -2.90 8.21 -19.26
C ASN A 652 -4.12 7.31 -19.58
N ILE A 653 -3.88 6.00 -19.63
CA ILE A 653 -4.86 4.94 -19.85
C ILE A 653 -5.00 4.15 -18.55
N GLU A 654 -6.20 4.14 -17.99
CA GLU A 654 -6.45 3.42 -16.73
C GLU A 654 -6.55 1.92 -16.96
N ALA A 655 -5.68 1.16 -16.29
CA ALA A 655 -5.81 -0.27 -16.09
C ALA A 655 -5.75 -0.58 -14.60
N ARG A 656 -6.35 -1.70 -14.19
CA ARG A 656 -6.35 -2.12 -12.78
C ARG A 656 -6.06 -3.61 -12.67
N PRO A 657 -5.38 -4.06 -11.59
CA PRO A 657 -5.34 -5.48 -11.28
C PRO A 657 -6.77 -6.04 -11.17
N LEU A 658 -6.90 -7.35 -11.38
CA LEU A 658 -8.12 -8.05 -10.99
C LEU A 658 -8.37 -7.91 -9.47
N TRP A 659 -9.54 -8.29 -9.01
CA TRP A 659 -9.87 -8.27 -7.59
C TRP A 659 -8.92 -9.14 -6.77
N LYS A 660 -8.26 -8.51 -5.79
CA LYS A 660 -7.47 -9.23 -4.79
C LYS A 660 -8.40 -10.11 -3.94
N PRO A 661 -8.17 -11.45 -3.89
CA PRO A 661 -9.06 -12.37 -3.18
C PRO A 661 -9.24 -11.99 -1.71
N MET A 662 -10.46 -12.14 -1.19
CA MET A 662 -10.83 -11.81 0.19
C MET A 662 -9.98 -12.55 1.20
N HIS A 663 -9.67 -13.85 1.00
CA HIS A 663 -8.80 -14.59 1.92
C HIS A 663 -7.36 -14.04 2.04
N LEU A 664 -6.92 -13.16 1.12
CA LEU A 664 -5.62 -12.46 1.18
C LEU A 664 -5.74 -11.03 1.72
N GLN A 665 -6.94 -10.55 2.04
CA GLN A 665 -7.14 -9.21 2.58
C GLN A 665 -6.87 -9.24 4.09
N PRO A 666 -6.16 -8.25 4.67
CA PRO A 666 -5.84 -8.25 6.10
C PRO A 666 -7.06 -8.33 7.03
N ILE A 667 -8.21 -7.79 6.60
CA ILE A 667 -9.47 -7.86 7.37
C ILE A 667 -10.09 -9.27 7.38
N PHE A 668 -9.75 -10.09 6.39
CA PHE A 668 -10.39 -11.37 6.11
C PHE A 668 -9.45 -12.59 6.20
N GLU A 669 -8.13 -12.39 6.25
CA GLU A 669 -7.11 -13.47 6.27
C GLU A 669 -7.24 -14.46 7.44
N LYS A 670 -7.93 -14.06 8.51
CA LYS A 670 -8.21 -14.89 9.69
C LYS A 670 -9.39 -15.85 9.51
N TYR A 671 -10.20 -15.69 8.47
CA TYR A 671 -11.40 -16.52 8.25
C TYR A 671 -11.09 -17.75 7.40
N ASP A 672 -11.96 -18.75 7.48
CA ASP A 672 -11.77 -20.04 6.79
C ASP A 672 -11.80 -19.84 5.26
N TYR A 673 -10.94 -20.60 4.58
CA TYR A 673 -10.78 -20.57 3.13
C TYR A 673 -10.54 -21.97 2.58
N LEU A 674 -11.15 -22.29 1.44
CA LEU A 674 -10.87 -23.52 0.71
C LEU A 674 -10.66 -23.25 -0.78
N GLY A 675 -9.52 -23.73 -1.29
CA GLY A 675 -9.31 -23.82 -2.72
C GLY A 675 -7.93 -24.23 -3.18
N SER A 676 -7.64 -23.90 -4.44
CA SER A 676 -6.46 -24.33 -5.21
C SER A 676 -5.63 -23.14 -5.70
N LYS A 677 -5.80 -21.96 -5.10
CA LYS A 677 -5.10 -20.70 -5.41
C LYS A 677 -5.34 -20.17 -6.83
N ILE A 678 -6.45 -20.54 -7.45
CA ILE A 678 -6.80 -20.05 -8.79
C ILE A 678 -7.01 -18.53 -8.74
N SER A 679 -7.78 -18.05 -7.76
CA SER A 679 -8.01 -16.63 -7.57
C SER A 679 -6.74 -15.84 -7.23
N GLU A 680 -5.79 -16.43 -6.50
CA GLU A 680 -4.48 -15.81 -6.23
C GLU A 680 -3.68 -15.65 -7.53
N SER A 681 -3.61 -16.71 -8.34
CA SER A 681 -2.92 -16.70 -9.63
C SER A 681 -3.54 -15.68 -10.60
N LEU A 682 -4.88 -15.64 -10.69
CA LEU A 682 -5.59 -14.67 -11.50
C LEU A 682 -5.30 -13.24 -11.06
N PHE A 683 -5.28 -12.96 -9.75
CA PHE A 683 -4.91 -11.63 -9.24
C PHE A 683 -3.47 -11.23 -9.60
N LEU A 684 -2.52 -12.16 -9.48
CA LEU A 684 -1.11 -11.89 -9.76
C LEU A 684 -0.83 -11.69 -11.25
N ASN A 685 -1.56 -12.38 -12.12
CA ASN A 685 -1.27 -12.42 -13.56
C ASN A 685 -2.29 -11.65 -14.40
N GLY A 686 -3.36 -11.14 -13.78
CA GLY A 686 -4.50 -10.56 -14.50
C GLY A 686 -4.56 -9.04 -14.46
N LEU A 687 -5.26 -8.48 -15.45
CA LEU A 687 -5.46 -7.04 -15.59
C LEU A 687 -6.83 -6.73 -16.21
N CYS A 688 -7.55 -5.76 -15.63
CA CYS A 688 -8.73 -5.13 -16.21
C CYS A 688 -8.31 -3.96 -17.12
N LEU A 689 -8.90 -3.89 -18.30
CA LEU A 689 -8.60 -2.89 -19.33
C LEU A 689 -9.78 -1.90 -19.53
N PRO A 690 -9.54 -0.73 -20.14
CA PRO A 690 -10.61 0.21 -20.49
C PRO A 690 -11.72 -0.44 -21.29
N SER A 691 -12.93 -0.42 -20.74
CA SER A 691 -14.07 -1.18 -21.23
C SER A 691 -15.31 -0.33 -21.43
N GLY A 692 -15.27 0.98 -21.13
CA GLY A 692 -16.39 1.91 -21.23
C GLY A 692 -17.23 1.73 -22.49
N SER A 693 -18.56 1.72 -22.38
CA SER A 693 -19.45 1.67 -23.56
C SER A 693 -19.32 2.94 -24.43
N ASN A 694 -18.67 3.97 -23.91
CA ASN A 694 -18.33 5.22 -24.58
C ASN A 694 -16.87 5.28 -25.11
N LEU A 695 -16.17 4.15 -25.22
CA LEU A 695 -14.79 4.10 -25.69
C LEU A 695 -14.70 4.49 -27.19
N LEU A 696 -14.02 5.59 -27.48
CA LEU A 696 -13.96 6.17 -28.84
C LEU A 696 -12.96 5.44 -29.74
N PRO A 697 -13.13 5.47 -31.07
CA PRO A 697 -12.18 4.87 -32.01
C PRO A 697 -10.73 5.39 -31.85
N GLU A 698 -10.55 6.70 -31.64
CA GLU A 698 -9.24 7.32 -31.39
C GLU A 698 -8.60 6.84 -30.07
N GLU A 699 -9.42 6.55 -29.06
CA GLU A 699 -8.94 5.98 -27.80
C GLU A 699 -8.51 4.52 -27.99
N LYS A 700 -9.26 3.73 -28.77
CA LYS A 700 -8.89 2.36 -29.17
C LYS A 700 -7.56 2.33 -29.91
N GLU A 701 -7.32 3.24 -30.86
CA GLU A 701 -6.02 3.35 -31.53
C GLU A 701 -4.87 3.67 -30.57
N ARG A 702 -5.11 4.54 -29.58
CA ARG A 702 -4.11 4.89 -28.57
C ARG A 702 -3.80 3.71 -27.66
N ILE A 703 -4.81 2.96 -27.26
CA ILE A 703 -4.67 1.69 -26.52
C ILE A 703 -3.82 0.70 -27.32
N ILE A 704 -4.12 0.49 -28.62
CA ILE A 704 -3.32 -0.39 -29.50
C ILE A 704 -1.86 0.03 -29.51
N LYS A 705 -1.59 1.32 -29.76
CA LYS A 705 -0.22 1.85 -29.83
C LYS A 705 0.53 1.62 -28.51
N ALA A 706 -0.12 1.86 -27.37
CA ALA A 706 0.46 1.64 -26.05
C ALA A 706 0.77 0.16 -25.79
N ILE A 707 -0.19 -0.73 -26.05
CA ILE A 707 -0.02 -2.19 -25.87
C ILE A 707 1.11 -2.70 -26.77
N LEU A 708 1.06 -2.42 -28.08
CA LEU A 708 2.06 -2.91 -29.02
C LEU A 708 3.45 -2.35 -28.76
N LYS A 709 3.57 -1.12 -28.26
CA LYS A 709 4.86 -0.58 -27.79
C LYS A 709 5.39 -1.42 -26.64
N GLY A 710 4.53 -1.73 -25.66
CA GLY A 710 4.88 -2.53 -24.49
C GLY A 710 5.45 -3.91 -24.78
N PHE A 711 4.87 -4.61 -25.75
CA PHE A 711 5.26 -5.98 -26.14
C PHE A 711 6.34 -6.05 -27.24
N ARG A 712 6.79 -4.91 -27.78
CA ARG A 712 7.92 -4.84 -28.73
C ARG A 712 9.27 -4.55 -28.04
N GLU A 713 9.24 -4.07 -26.80
CA GLU A 713 10.40 -3.74 -25.95
C GLU A 713 10.73 -4.88 -24.97
#